data_AF-A0A1M7Y1V5-F1
#
_entry.id   AF-A0A1M7Y1V5-F1
#
_cell.length_a   1.000
_cell.length_b   1.000
_cell.length_c   1.000
_cell.angle_alpha   90.00
_cell.angle_beta   90.00
_cell.angle_gamma   90.00
#
_symmetry.space_group_name_H-M   'P 1'
#
loop_
_entity.id
_entity.type
_entity.pdbx_description
1 polymer ?
#
loop_
_entity_poly.entity_id
_entity_poly.type
_entity_poly.pdbx_seq_one_letter_code
_entity_poly.pdbx_strand_id
1 'polypeptide(L)'
;MSDHFGSIPIQPSAKKEATPERTTPTAPKRPLRPKKGKTRSKGQKAFLSITFLIFIVGGYVIAGFWGVPHYLHSKLPALILQHTSLSAQIGVIHFNPFTFKLNITDAILRDSEESIEPVLSLKSFAADIAPLPLFKGEIISTQVNLNSFKLDLIRNSEGNYNFYSSVPNDRKTPSSQSFNLSALPFRFSLNNITLSDGKLTFHDKPKNTTHIIEKIEANLPNLSNFSFQAKEYLRPSFSAVINGSPIQLTGQAAFTGNSKDTDVSLKTELSCNFNAIDLNRYFDYLPFTLPFDITEGKAEGSLKLTFAQSRTNDMLSVDFSMQATGVAVNSADETFKLQVPSVKLEGAIQPLTGNTRLKSLELREPTAHIANGFSFSQFKALASLATAKAQSNSQGDTTPEVKIDLFIADNGTVVLIGDTSETERDRWEAIQFTLKNYNNRNKNNAADKQATLRLSGEQSNTRATFNLQGHVDEHLLPKGDLLLTNLGAEKIFPLIGLDSVLAKSGTVDAQAAINFKDYPGLDIVSRISVAEGILTFNDLVLVDGNHTWFSAPSIKIAGLSKEGKKLSLGSVYLKNSTMDLMIDALPPIAKGIGGEKGNIAIEALEFTGSLTLSDSTKKLPSLGFTDVSLQAINLARLESSSERDNLTFTAQLGKTGEIQAKGKVRLNSFFTTLTTGFAGLDSTQILPWFGKSQLIADAKTTLAGKGTFSYPYVSYNGLLLLQDGRLSQKDKKNKENTYFSWQEINLQDFRYNSNPLHIGASQCTIVAPAMSWTSSKDSQHMAIALSSFLLKHFQAVDNEKPKPKKLPVIELHKVVITAGTMKYRDTRLNPAWNSEIGGLSGTIEKVSSDPASEPSSFTLGGDLDSLPFTVSGSVNLFHPARQGSTQFTISDFPLSTFHEQLKKHVDVNTTHGELSLKDNVTWGNGMTNRDSEVVITELEPLPNKRDAAMVLALMSGSDGRFPLKVVSQQSLNTAPTALANDAAAAFQKLTLKAAVSPLLLANEDYASLIGQEHAEFEPGKILLTGKGQEALARFSSLLQAHHAIGITITGSVDIAIDGEAMKKDLEIAEFQRAEEENNRRKEALQKATEEYLAQLFEKQKASGKPHAVVDQTIPKEITRRYAPVKPEKVVIDKTMLQELARERARVVAELFTQSLSLAPERVSVSKKLTLNNNKEIQGNRVFFTINTVESTSGK
;
A
#
# COMPACT_ATOMS: atom_id res chain seq x y z
N MET A 1 42.79 60.63 -10.16
CA MET A 1 43.45 61.28 -11.30
C MET A 1 44.40 62.32 -10.76
N SER A 2 45.59 62.39 -11.35
CA SER A 2 46.74 63.17 -10.88
C SER A 2 46.68 64.65 -11.24
N ASP A 3 47.11 65.48 -10.30
CA ASP A 3 48.16 66.52 -10.41
C ASP A 3 48.48 67.15 -11.77
N HIS A 4 48.68 68.48 -11.77
CA HIS A 4 49.63 69.16 -12.66
C HIS A 4 50.26 70.41 -12.02
N PHE A 5 51.54 70.28 -11.65
CA PHE A 5 52.62 71.30 -11.54
C PHE A 5 52.47 72.53 -10.59
N GLY A 6 53.53 73.05 -9.93
CA GLY A 6 54.92 72.57 -9.81
C GLY A 6 55.95 73.65 -9.37
N SER A 7 56.70 73.38 -8.30
CA SER A 7 58.12 73.74 -8.03
C SER A 7 58.65 75.20 -7.91
N ILE A 8 59.03 75.54 -6.66
CA ILE A 8 60.10 76.41 -6.08
C ILE A 8 61.46 76.56 -6.86
N PRO A 9 62.48 77.41 -6.47
CA PRO A 9 62.60 78.55 -5.50
C PRO A 9 63.49 79.78 -5.94
N ILE A 10 63.83 80.68 -4.97
CA ILE A 10 65.02 81.59 -4.83
C ILE A 10 64.89 83.11 -5.23
N GLN A 11 65.45 83.97 -4.35
CA GLN A 11 65.71 85.43 -4.41
C GLN A 11 66.71 85.86 -5.54
N PRO A 12 66.98 87.17 -5.85
CA PRO A 12 66.77 88.39 -5.03
C PRO A 12 66.27 89.69 -5.74
N SER A 13 66.03 90.70 -4.89
CA SER A 13 66.12 92.16 -5.09
C SER A 13 66.44 92.77 -6.47
N ALA A 14 65.53 93.60 -7.02
CA ALA A 14 65.85 94.99 -7.43
C ALA A 14 64.61 95.85 -7.81
N LYS A 15 64.66 97.11 -7.37
CA LYS A 15 63.94 98.31 -7.86
C LYS A 15 64.23 98.59 -9.36
N LYS A 16 63.51 99.41 -10.14
CA LYS A 16 62.72 100.62 -9.82
C LYS A 16 61.96 101.15 -11.06
N GLU A 17 60.82 101.83 -10.84
CA GLU A 17 60.33 103.03 -11.58
C GLU A 17 60.05 102.92 -13.12
N ALA A 18 59.24 103.80 -13.74
CA ALA A 18 58.72 105.09 -13.27
C ALA A 18 57.25 105.35 -13.63
N THR A 19 56.56 106.01 -12.70
CA THR A 19 55.38 106.87 -12.91
C THR A 19 55.73 108.06 -13.83
N PRO A 20 54.72 108.74 -14.40
CA PRO A 20 54.59 110.18 -14.08
C PRO A 20 53.12 110.64 -13.94
N GLU A 21 52.75 111.75 -13.28
CA GLU A 21 53.43 112.71 -12.38
C GLU A 21 52.32 113.53 -11.62
N ARG A 22 52.45 113.92 -10.33
CA ARG A 22 53.12 115.13 -9.75
C ARG A 22 52.23 116.40 -9.93
N THR A 23 52.17 117.39 -9.04
CA THR A 23 53.19 118.09 -8.22
C THR A 23 52.61 118.58 -6.88
N THR A 24 53.16 118.45 -5.65
CA THR A 24 54.52 118.65 -5.03
C THR A 24 54.70 120.05 -4.35
N PRO A 25 55.85 120.42 -3.71
CA PRO A 25 56.10 120.26 -2.25
C PRO A 25 56.69 121.53 -1.56
N THR A 26 57.36 121.42 -0.38
CA THR A 26 58.80 121.84 -0.13
C THR A 26 59.17 122.28 1.33
N ALA A 27 59.93 121.45 2.06
CA ALA A 27 61.23 121.68 2.77
C ALA A 27 61.50 122.94 3.73
N PRO A 28 62.73 123.22 4.29
CA PRO A 28 62.92 123.27 5.76
C PRO A 28 63.85 124.39 6.39
N LYS A 29 64.13 124.32 7.72
CA LYS A 29 65.32 124.79 8.53
C LYS A 29 65.21 126.00 9.53
N ARG A 30 65.43 125.68 10.84
CA ARG A 30 66.29 126.33 11.89
C ARG A 30 66.01 127.80 12.38
N PRO A 31 66.65 128.32 13.47
CA PRO A 31 65.98 129.18 14.49
C PRO A 31 66.54 130.62 14.66
N LEU A 32 65.88 131.48 15.48
CA LEU A 32 66.49 132.44 16.45
C LEU A 32 65.48 133.43 17.14
N ARG A 33 65.37 133.35 18.49
CA ARG A 33 65.33 134.43 19.53
C ARG A 33 64.45 135.73 19.38
N PRO A 34 64.34 136.68 20.35
CA PRO A 34 63.03 137.07 20.90
C PRO A 34 62.68 138.59 20.95
N LYS A 35 61.44 138.94 21.34
CA LYS A 35 61.01 140.16 22.08
C LYS A 35 59.59 139.94 22.64
N LYS A 36 59.26 139.95 23.94
CA LYS A 36 59.29 140.95 25.05
C LYS A 36 58.04 141.87 25.14
N GLY A 37 57.18 141.61 26.14
CA GLY A 37 56.25 142.55 26.81
C GLY A 37 54.77 142.10 26.80
N LYS A 38 53.98 142.17 27.89
CA LYS A 38 54.24 142.53 29.32
C LYS A 38 53.13 141.97 30.26
N THR A 39 53.52 141.37 31.40
CA THR A 39 52.89 141.37 32.77
C THR A 39 51.35 141.21 32.95
N ARG A 40 50.81 140.23 33.70
CA ARG A 40 50.71 140.13 35.20
C ARG A 40 50.14 138.73 35.62
N SER A 41 50.73 138.03 36.61
CA SER A 41 50.19 137.72 37.99
C SER A 41 48.69 137.38 38.11
N LYS A 42 48.14 136.36 38.81
CA LYS A 42 48.52 135.33 39.83
C LYS A 42 47.63 134.06 39.58
N GLY A 43 47.68 132.90 40.27
CA GLY A 43 48.53 132.32 41.32
C GLY A 43 47.82 131.17 42.11
N GLN A 44 48.56 130.15 42.57
CA GLN A 44 48.23 129.09 43.57
C GLN A 44 46.77 128.57 43.72
N LYS A 45 46.42 127.45 43.06
CA LYS A 45 45.37 126.48 43.50
C LYS A 45 45.63 125.03 43.00
N ALA A 46 46.83 124.48 43.25
CA ALA A 46 47.22 123.14 42.75
C ALA A 46 47.39 122.05 43.84
N PHE A 47 47.32 122.40 45.13
CA PHE A 47 47.66 121.47 46.23
C PHE A 47 46.45 120.77 46.87
N LEU A 48 45.28 121.41 46.90
CA LEU A 48 44.07 120.83 47.52
C LEU A 48 43.54 119.59 46.78
N SER A 49 43.79 119.52 45.47
CA SER A 49 43.39 118.41 44.61
C SER A 49 44.06 117.09 45.00
N ILE A 50 45.29 117.14 45.55
CA ILE A 50 46.09 115.95 45.86
C ILE A 50 45.63 115.32 47.18
N THR A 51 45.38 116.11 48.23
CA THR A 51 44.93 115.58 49.52
C THR A 51 43.52 114.97 49.43
N PHE A 52 42.63 115.59 48.65
CA PHE A 52 41.29 115.05 48.39
C PHE A 52 41.36 113.74 47.59
N LEU A 53 42.26 113.65 46.60
CA LEU A 53 42.53 112.42 45.86
C LEU A 53 43.06 111.30 46.78
N ILE A 54 43.99 111.60 47.68
CA ILE A 54 44.51 110.63 48.66
C ILE A 54 43.40 110.13 49.59
N PHE A 55 42.51 111.01 50.06
CA PHE A 55 41.41 110.59 50.95
C PHE A 55 40.37 109.73 50.22
N ILE A 56 40.04 110.06 48.96
CA ILE A 56 39.17 109.23 48.11
C ILE A 56 39.82 107.87 47.83
N VAL A 57 41.09 107.85 47.43
CA VAL A 57 41.82 106.60 47.13
C VAL A 57 41.99 105.75 48.40
N GLY A 58 42.29 106.35 49.55
CA GLY A 58 42.38 105.65 50.83
C GLY A 58 41.04 105.08 51.30
N GLY A 59 39.96 105.86 51.21
CA GLY A 59 38.60 105.39 51.50
C GLY A 59 38.15 104.26 50.58
N TYR A 60 38.49 104.35 49.29
CA TYR A 60 38.25 103.32 48.29
C TYR A 60 39.03 102.02 48.57
N VAL A 61 40.30 102.13 49.01
CA VAL A 61 41.12 100.98 49.43
C VAL A 61 40.50 100.26 50.63
N ILE A 62 40.07 100.98 51.66
CA ILE A 62 39.45 100.39 52.86
C ILE A 62 38.08 99.77 52.54
N ALA A 63 37.24 100.50 51.80
CA ALA A 63 35.93 99.99 51.36
C ALA A 63 36.06 98.73 50.49
N GLY A 64 37.07 98.68 49.62
CA GLY A 64 37.38 97.51 48.81
C GLY A 64 37.92 96.33 49.61
N PHE A 65 39.13 96.45 50.17
CA PHE A 65 39.83 95.32 50.80
C PHE A 65 39.19 94.82 52.10
N TRP A 66 38.37 95.63 52.79
CA TRP A 66 37.77 95.25 54.08
C TRP A 66 36.24 95.34 54.06
N GLY A 67 35.67 96.40 53.49
CA GLY A 67 34.22 96.59 53.40
C GLY A 67 33.51 95.51 52.57
N VAL A 68 33.99 95.23 51.35
CA VAL A 68 33.38 94.22 50.46
C VAL A 68 33.45 92.80 51.06
N PRO A 69 34.60 92.29 51.55
CA PRO A 69 34.65 90.99 52.22
C PRO A 69 33.73 90.88 53.44
N HIS A 70 33.69 91.90 54.31
CA HIS A 70 32.85 91.88 55.51
C HIS A 70 31.34 91.90 55.18
N TYR A 71 30.94 92.67 54.16
CA TYR A 71 29.56 92.68 53.67
C TYR A 71 29.15 91.31 53.12
N LEU A 72 29.99 90.71 52.25
CA LEU A 72 29.70 89.40 51.69
C LEU A 72 29.65 88.30 52.76
N HIS A 73 30.59 88.27 53.70
CA HIS A 73 30.63 87.26 54.77
C HIS A 73 29.41 87.34 55.71
N SER A 74 28.86 88.55 55.95
CA SER A 74 27.72 88.73 56.88
C SER A 74 26.34 88.65 56.21
N LYS A 75 26.21 89.04 54.94
CA LYS A 75 24.91 89.08 54.23
C LYS A 75 24.68 87.93 53.27
N LEU A 76 25.71 87.36 52.65
CA LEU A 76 25.55 86.29 51.67
C LEU A 76 24.89 85.03 52.27
N PRO A 77 25.26 84.55 53.49
CA PRO A 77 24.58 83.41 54.11
C PRO A 77 23.08 83.64 54.34
N ALA A 78 22.71 84.81 54.88
CA ALA A 78 21.32 85.16 55.18
C ALA A 78 20.48 85.28 53.90
N LEU A 79 21.05 85.82 52.82
CA LEU A 79 20.39 85.90 51.51
C LEU A 79 20.17 84.53 50.88
N ILE A 80 21.15 83.61 50.99
CA ILE A 80 20.99 82.24 50.48
C ILE A 80 19.87 81.51 51.25
N LEU A 81 19.88 81.59 52.59
CA LEU A 81 18.83 80.97 53.41
C LEU A 81 17.44 81.55 53.10
N GLN A 82 17.32 82.87 52.99
CA GLN A 82 16.06 83.56 52.70
C GLN A 82 15.45 83.19 51.33
N HIS A 83 16.28 82.92 50.32
CA HIS A 83 15.83 82.72 48.94
C HIS A 83 15.89 81.26 48.44
N THR A 84 16.57 80.37 49.16
CA THR A 84 16.75 78.96 48.73
C THR A 84 16.48 77.94 49.84
N SER A 85 16.12 78.36 51.05
CA SER A 85 16.00 77.49 52.24
C SER A 85 17.28 76.75 52.66
N LEU A 86 18.39 76.84 51.90
CA LEU A 86 19.66 76.20 52.20
C LEU A 86 20.44 76.99 53.25
N SER A 87 20.97 76.31 54.27
CA SER A 87 21.92 76.92 55.20
C SER A 87 23.31 76.99 54.56
N ALA A 88 23.91 78.19 54.57
CA ALA A 88 25.16 78.49 53.89
C ALA A 88 26.26 78.89 54.88
N GLN A 89 27.39 78.21 54.81
CA GLN A 89 28.61 78.51 55.56
C GLN A 89 29.68 78.97 54.58
N ILE A 90 30.20 80.19 54.76
CA ILE A 90 31.23 80.78 53.89
C ILE A 90 32.50 80.98 54.73
N GLY A 91 33.64 80.53 54.21
CA GLY A 91 34.96 80.72 54.78
C GLY A 91 35.57 82.08 54.44
N VAL A 92 36.75 82.07 53.84
CA VAL A 92 37.57 83.30 53.67
C VAL A 92 37.23 84.02 52.37
N ILE A 93 36.92 85.32 52.44
CA ILE A 93 36.64 86.18 51.29
C ILE A 93 37.76 87.21 51.13
N HIS A 94 38.31 87.33 49.91
CA HIS A 94 39.28 88.35 49.53
C HIS A 94 38.77 89.12 48.31
N PHE A 95 38.85 90.46 48.33
CA PHE A 95 38.53 91.30 47.18
C PHE A 95 39.65 92.32 46.95
N ASN A 96 40.16 92.41 45.72
CA ASN A 96 41.12 93.43 45.32
C ASN A 96 40.39 94.55 44.55
N PRO A 97 40.19 95.75 45.12
CA PRO A 97 39.50 96.84 44.43
C PRO A 97 40.22 97.37 43.19
N PHE A 98 41.56 97.28 43.10
CA PHE A 98 42.27 97.80 41.93
C PHE A 98 42.13 96.91 40.69
N THR A 99 41.92 95.61 40.88
CA THR A 99 41.77 94.62 39.79
C THR A 99 40.37 94.01 39.72
N PHE A 100 39.48 94.37 40.66
CA PHE A 100 38.12 93.82 40.84
C PHE A 100 38.05 92.29 40.89
N LYS A 101 39.12 91.64 41.38
CA LYS A 101 39.18 90.20 41.60
C LYS A 101 38.56 89.84 42.95
N LEU A 102 37.52 89.00 42.94
CA LEU A 102 36.88 88.41 44.11
C LEU A 102 37.29 86.93 44.24
N ASN A 103 37.82 86.53 45.39
CA ASN A 103 38.12 85.14 45.72
C ASN A 103 37.36 84.74 46.99
N ILE A 104 36.73 83.56 46.99
CA ILE A 104 36.09 82.94 48.16
C ILE A 104 36.67 81.54 48.33
N THR A 105 37.02 81.17 49.56
CA THR A 105 37.57 79.86 49.94
C THR A 105 36.63 79.19 50.93
N ASP A 106 36.37 77.90 50.72
CA ASP A 106 35.51 77.02 51.52
C ASP A 106 34.08 77.55 51.72
N ALA A 107 33.22 77.36 50.72
CA ALA A 107 31.78 77.58 50.82
C ALA A 107 31.03 76.23 50.90
N ILE A 108 30.08 76.10 51.82
CA ILE A 108 29.31 74.88 52.07
C ILE A 108 27.83 75.23 52.19
N LEU A 109 26.96 74.50 51.48
CA LEU A 109 25.50 74.56 51.55
C LEU A 109 24.93 73.24 52.10
N ARG A 110 23.94 73.34 52.97
CA ARG A 110 23.21 72.22 53.59
C ARG A 110 21.70 72.43 53.44
N ASP A 111 20.95 71.33 53.38
CA ASP A 111 19.48 71.37 53.32
C ASP A 111 18.86 71.97 54.60
N SER A 112 19.49 71.75 55.75
CA SER A 112 19.17 72.37 57.04
C SER A 112 20.42 72.59 57.89
N GLU A 113 20.32 73.37 58.97
CA GLU A 113 21.43 73.52 59.94
C GLU A 113 21.78 72.21 60.67
N GLU A 114 20.83 71.27 60.76
CA GLU A 114 21.02 69.96 61.39
C GLU A 114 21.62 68.91 60.44
N SER A 115 21.68 69.18 59.13
CA SER A 115 22.21 68.23 58.14
C SER A 115 23.73 68.07 58.27
N ILE A 116 24.16 66.87 58.63
CA ILE A 116 25.58 66.51 58.72
C ILE A 116 26.25 66.59 57.34
N GLU A 117 25.58 66.08 56.31
CA GLU A 117 26.10 66.05 54.95
C GLU A 117 25.77 67.34 54.17
N PRO A 118 26.74 67.89 53.41
CA PRO A 118 26.52 69.08 52.59
C PRO A 118 25.91 68.73 51.24
N VAL A 119 24.86 69.46 50.85
CA VAL A 119 24.26 69.37 49.51
C VAL A 119 25.24 69.90 48.46
N LEU A 120 25.93 71.00 48.76
CA LEU A 120 27.01 71.54 47.93
C LEU A 120 28.20 71.92 48.82
N SER A 121 29.42 71.64 48.39
CA SER A 121 30.63 72.25 48.93
C SER A 121 31.52 72.73 47.80
N LEU A 122 32.30 73.79 48.03
CA LEU A 122 33.14 74.44 47.04
C LEU A 122 34.41 74.95 47.72
N LYS A 123 35.55 74.35 47.38
CA LYS A 123 36.85 74.70 47.98
C LYS A 123 37.33 76.09 47.59
N SER A 124 37.15 76.49 46.33
CA SER A 124 37.49 77.84 45.89
C SER A 124 36.62 78.35 44.75
N PHE A 125 36.27 79.63 44.82
CA PHE A 125 35.62 80.43 43.80
C PHE A 125 36.45 81.67 43.52
N ALA A 126 36.67 82.02 42.26
CA ALA A 126 37.31 83.26 41.84
C ALA A 126 36.53 83.92 40.70
N ALA A 127 36.38 85.24 40.72
CA ALA A 127 35.70 86.01 39.68
C ALA A 127 36.41 87.34 39.38
N ASP A 128 36.61 87.63 38.10
CA ASP A 128 37.19 88.87 37.59
C ASP A 128 36.07 89.82 37.17
N ILE A 129 35.64 90.70 38.08
CA ILE A 129 34.45 91.53 37.88
C ILE A 129 34.81 92.79 37.07
N ALA A 130 34.03 93.10 36.04
CA ALA A 130 34.22 94.32 35.26
C ALA A 130 33.75 95.56 36.07
N PRO A 131 34.58 96.61 36.25
CA PRO A 131 34.23 97.73 37.13
C PRO A 131 33.20 98.71 36.54
N LEU A 132 33.24 98.97 35.23
CA LEU A 132 32.35 99.95 34.60
C LEU A 132 30.87 99.52 34.57
N PRO A 133 30.51 98.25 34.31
CA PRO A 133 29.12 97.79 34.33
C PRO A 133 28.45 97.85 35.72
N LEU A 134 29.21 97.73 36.81
CA LEU A 134 28.67 97.79 38.18
C LEU A 134 27.92 99.11 38.47
N PHE A 135 28.40 100.24 37.93
CA PHE A 135 27.72 101.54 38.06
C PHE A 135 26.37 101.61 37.34
N LYS A 136 26.07 100.66 36.44
CA LYS A 136 24.78 100.51 35.76
C LYS A 136 23.87 99.45 36.40
N GLY A 137 24.30 98.81 37.50
CA GLY A 137 23.61 97.66 38.09
C GLY A 137 23.77 96.36 37.30
N GLU A 138 24.78 96.27 36.43
CA GLU A 138 25.06 95.09 35.60
C GLU A 138 26.28 94.33 36.16
N ILE A 139 26.09 93.07 36.57
CA ILE A 139 27.16 92.22 37.12
C ILE A 139 27.81 91.44 35.97
N ILE A 140 28.89 92.00 35.41
CA ILE A 140 29.64 91.34 34.33
C ILE A 140 30.96 90.80 34.89
N SER A 141 31.20 89.50 34.73
CA SER A 141 32.50 88.86 35.00
C SER A 141 33.19 88.52 33.68
N THR A 142 34.49 88.78 33.57
CA THR A 142 35.31 88.42 32.39
C THR A 142 35.86 87.00 32.47
N GLN A 143 35.99 86.46 33.69
CA GLN A 143 36.38 85.08 33.98
C GLN A 143 35.73 84.65 35.30
N VAL A 144 35.34 83.39 35.42
CA VAL A 144 34.88 82.78 36.68
C VAL A 144 35.53 81.41 36.83
N ASN A 145 36.20 81.13 37.94
CA ASN A 145 36.82 79.83 38.21
C ASN A 145 36.20 79.19 39.46
N LEU A 146 35.81 77.92 39.38
CA LEU A 146 35.31 77.11 40.50
C LEU A 146 36.19 75.87 40.63
N ASN A 147 36.78 75.63 41.80
CA ASN A 147 37.70 74.52 42.02
C ASN A 147 37.23 73.59 43.16
N SER A 148 37.36 72.28 42.94
CA SER A 148 36.98 71.19 43.84
C SER A 148 35.58 71.38 44.47
N PHE A 149 34.55 71.47 43.62
CA PHE A 149 33.16 71.44 44.09
C PHE A 149 32.71 70.00 44.37
N LYS A 150 31.82 69.78 45.33
CA LYS A 150 31.13 68.50 45.55
C LYS A 150 29.64 68.74 45.69
N LEU A 151 28.83 68.09 44.86
CA LEU A 151 27.37 68.17 44.88
C LEU A 151 26.78 66.79 45.21
N ASP A 152 25.82 66.73 46.13
CA ASP A 152 25.06 65.51 46.41
C ASP A 152 23.59 65.68 45.98
N LEU A 153 23.13 64.77 45.14
CA LEU A 153 21.88 64.90 44.39
C LEU A 153 21.06 63.62 44.58
N ILE A 154 19.86 63.73 45.16
CA ILE A 154 19.01 62.56 45.43
C ILE A 154 17.68 62.75 44.71
N ARG A 155 17.33 61.84 43.79
CA ARG A 155 16.00 61.77 43.17
C ARG A 155 15.16 60.74 43.90
N ASN A 156 14.03 61.19 44.46
CA ASN A 156 13.07 60.35 45.18
C ASN A 156 12.08 59.68 44.21
N SER A 157 11.34 58.69 44.70
CA SER A 157 10.37 57.90 43.92
C SER A 157 9.24 58.73 43.28
N GLU A 158 8.95 59.91 43.84
CA GLU A 158 8.00 60.89 43.29
C GLU A 158 8.57 61.71 42.11
N GLY A 159 9.85 61.51 41.75
CA GLY A 159 10.57 62.31 40.76
C GLY A 159 11.19 63.61 41.30
N ASN A 160 10.82 64.02 42.51
CA ASN A 160 11.36 65.19 43.21
C ASN A 160 12.81 64.98 43.70
N TYR A 161 13.60 66.05 43.75
CA TYR A 161 15.00 66.02 44.20
C TYR A 161 15.18 66.50 45.66
N ASN A 162 16.33 66.23 46.29
CA ASN A 162 16.66 66.69 47.66
C ASN A 162 16.61 68.22 47.84
N PHE A 163 16.91 69.01 46.81
CA PHE A 163 16.81 70.48 46.83
C PHE A 163 15.43 71.00 46.37
N TYR A 164 14.42 70.14 46.18
CA TYR A 164 13.10 70.55 45.66
C TYR A 164 12.26 71.33 46.69
N SER A 165 12.58 71.18 47.99
CA SER A 165 12.11 72.01 49.10
C SER A 165 12.47 73.50 48.95
N SER A 166 13.51 73.81 48.18
CA SER A 166 14.08 75.16 47.99
C SER A 166 13.35 76.04 46.98
N VAL A 167 12.37 75.51 46.22
CA VAL A 167 11.73 76.24 45.11
C VAL A 167 10.31 76.67 45.50
N PRO A 168 9.99 77.99 45.54
CA PRO A 168 8.63 78.45 45.82
C PRO A 168 7.67 78.00 44.71
N ASN A 169 6.62 77.29 45.08
CA ASN A 169 5.81 76.51 44.15
C ASN A 169 4.33 76.93 44.19
N ASP A 170 3.90 77.74 43.21
CA ASP A 170 2.48 78.03 42.97
C ASP A 170 1.79 76.81 42.33
N ARG A 171 1.09 76.04 43.18
CA ARG A 171 0.61 74.67 42.92
C ARG A 171 -0.53 74.51 41.89
N LYS A 172 -0.45 75.08 40.67
CA LYS A 172 -1.52 74.97 39.65
C LYS A 172 -1.10 74.64 38.20
N THR A 173 0.14 74.22 37.95
CA THR A 173 0.54 73.67 36.63
C THR A 173 1.59 72.57 36.79
N PRO A 174 1.61 71.52 35.94
CA PRO A 174 2.74 70.60 35.85
C PRO A 174 4.00 71.38 35.50
N SER A 175 5.01 71.34 36.37
CA SER A 175 6.13 72.27 36.36
C SER A 175 7.23 71.90 35.34
N SER A 176 7.04 72.32 34.08
CA SER A 176 8.15 72.54 33.14
C SER A 176 8.60 74.02 33.10
N GLN A 177 8.43 74.74 34.21
CA GLN A 177 9.07 76.05 34.40
C GLN A 177 10.53 75.85 34.79
N SER A 178 11.40 75.79 33.78
CA SER A 178 12.83 76.03 33.94
C SER A 178 13.07 77.36 34.66
N PHE A 179 14.10 77.40 35.51
CA PHE A 179 14.50 78.62 36.22
C PHE A 179 14.78 79.74 35.21
N ASN A 180 13.85 80.69 35.07
CA ASN A 180 13.94 81.71 34.04
C ASN A 180 14.92 82.81 34.49
N LEU A 181 16.19 82.65 34.12
CA LEU A 181 17.27 83.60 34.39
C LEU A 181 16.93 85.04 33.96
N SER A 182 16.08 85.20 32.94
CA SER A 182 15.57 86.48 32.42
C SER A 182 14.64 87.22 33.38
N ALA A 183 14.09 86.55 34.40
CA ALA A 183 13.19 87.12 35.40
C ALA A 183 13.92 87.67 36.65
N LEU A 184 15.25 87.56 36.71
CA LEU A 184 16.05 88.10 37.81
C LEU A 184 16.04 89.64 37.80
N PRO A 185 15.96 90.31 38.97
CA PRO A 185 15.79 91.77 39.07
C PRO A 185 17.06 92.59 38.75
N PHE A 186 18.14 91.93 38.33
CA PHE A 186 19.41 92.53 37.94
C PHE A 186 19.96 91.85 36.69
N ARG A 187 20.77 92.55 35.90
CA ARG A 187 21.43 91.99 34.72
C ARG A 187 22.77 91.42 35.07
N PHE A 188 23.13 90.28 34.48
CA PHE A 188 24.44 89.69 34.65
C PHE A 188 24.97 88.99 33.39
N SER A 189 26.29 88.86 33.28
CA SER A 189 26.97 88.04 32.28
C SER A 189 28.28 87.51 32.87
N LEU A 190 28.37 86.19 33.04
CA LEU A 190 29.55 85.49 33.54
C LEU A 190 30.26 84.85 32.35
N ASN A 191 31.34 85.46 31.88
CA ASN A 191 32.12 84.96 30.76
C ASN A 191 33.26 84.05 31.23
N ASN A 192 33.69 83.12 30.38
CA ASN A 192 34.80 82.19 30.61
C ASN A 192 34.72 81.51 31.99
N ILE A 193 33.67 80.71 32.18
CA ILE A 193 33.44 79.96 33.42
C ILE A 193 34.20 78.63 33.33
N THR A 194 35.25 78.47 34.13
CA THR A 194 36.01 77.23 34.26
C THR A 194 35.68 76.54 35.59
N LEU A 195 35.29 75.26 35.52
CA LEU A 195 35.13 74.36 36.65
C LEU A 195 36.30 73.35 36.60
N SER A 196 36.90 73.03 37.75
CA SER A 196 37.97 72.03 37.86
C SER A 196 37.81 71.15 39.10
N ASP A 197 38.24 69.88 38.98
CA ASP A 197 38.29 68.89 40.07
C ASP A 197 36.93 68.64 40.78
N GLY A 198 35.81 68.83 40.10
CA GLY A 198 34.49 68.66 40.71
C GLY A 198 34.08 67.20 40.95
N LYS A 199 33.14 66.99 41.87
CA LYS A 199 32.46 65.71 42.14
C LYS A 199 30.94 65.92 42.23
N LEU A 200 30.18 64.98 41.70
CA LEU A 200 28.72 64.89 41.84
C LEU A 200 28.35 63.44 42.17
N THR A 201 27.70 63.21 43.31
CA THR A 201 27.03 61.95 43.62
C THR A 201 25.56 62.09 43.28
N PHE A 202 25.02 61.18 42.46
CA PHE A 202 23.61 61.18 42.08
C PHE A 202 22.93 59.86 42.44
N HIS A 203 22.01 59.91 43.41
CA HIS A 203 21.21 58.79 43.88
C HIS A 203 19.84 58.77 43.18
N ASP A 204 19.66 57.92 42.16
CA ASP A 204 18.36 57.67 41.52
C ASP A 204 17.63 56.51 42.23
N LYS A 205 16.76 56.84 43.19
CA LYS A 205 15.94 55.85 43.89
C LYS A 205 14.95 55.12 42.97
N PRO A 206 14.25 55.78 42.02
CA PRO A 206 13.41 55.08 41.02
C PRO A 206 14.13 53.95 40.26
N LYS A 207 15.42 54.12 39.95
CA LYS A 207 16.26 53.11 39.27
C LYS A 207 17.18 52.33 40.22
N ASN A 208 17.00 52.48 41.54
CA ASN A 208 17.81 51.86 42.60
C ASN A 208 19.33 51.94 42.33
N THR A 209 19.80 53.04 41.74
CA THR A 209 21.15 53.19 41.21
C THR A 209 21.79 54.47 41.72
N THR A 210 23.08 54.41 42.08
CA THR A 210 23.88 55.60 42.40
C THR A 210 24.94 55.81 41.33
N HIS A 211 24.96 57.00 40.73
CA HIS A 211 25.96 57.42 39.75
C HIS A 211 26.97 58.36 40.43
N ILE A 212 28.25 58.02 40.34
CA ILE A 212 29.35 58.84 40.87
C ILE A 212 30.05 59.51 39.70
N ILE A 213 30.15 60.83 39.72
CA ILE A 213 30.78 61.65 38.69
C ILE A 213 31.94 62.38 39.36
N GLU A 214 33.18 62.13 38.95
CA GLU A 214 34.40 62.66 39.58
C GLU A 214 35.32 63.33 38.56
N LYS A 215 36.26 64.16 39.02
CA LYS A 215 37.17 64.94 38.17
C LYS A 215 36.42 65.78 37.12
N ILE A 216 35.34 66.43 37.54
CA ILE A 216 34.55 67.30 36.67
C ILE A 216 35.38 68.53 36.31
N GLU A 217 35.68 68.65 35.02
CA GLU A 217 36.25 69.82 34.38
C GLU A 217 35.22 70.37 33.39
N ALA A 218 35.01 71.68 33.36
CA ALA A 218 34.12 72.28 32.36
C ALA A 218 34.55 73.70 32.00
N ASN A 219 34.43 74.08 30.74
CA ASN A 219 34.63 75.44 30.25
C ASN A 219 33.35 75.88 29.53
N LEU A 220 32.66 76.85 30.12
CA LEU A 220 31.44 77.45 29.57
C LEU A 220 31.74 78.89 29.11
N PRO A 221 31.40 79.28 27.86
CA PRO A 221 31.84 80.55 27.31
C PRO A 221 31.16 81.78 27.92
N ASN A 222 29.84 81.72 28.17
CA ASN A 222 29.09 82.78 28.85
C ASN A 222 27.80 82.22 29.49
N LEU A 223 27.41 82.76 30.64
CA LEU A 223 26.07 82.62 31.23
C LEU A 223 25.51 84.03 31.49
N SER A 224 24.42 84.41 30.81
CA SER A 224 23.84 85.75 30.90
C SER A 224 22.32 85.72 30.79
N ASN A 225 21.66 86.74 31.36
CA ASN A 225 20.21 86.93 31.27
C ASN A 225 19.75 88.04 30.31
N PHE A 226 20.62 88.47 29.38
CA PHE A 226 20.26 89.37 28.28
C PHE A 226 20.80 88.86 26.94
N SER A 227 20.17 89.28 25.83
CA SER A 227 20.46 88.75 24.49
C SER A 227 21.87 89.12 24.00
N PHE A 228 22.67 88.10 23.71
CA PHE A 228 24.07 88.23 23.32
C PHE A 228 24.21 88.28 21.78
N GLN A 229 24.77 89.36 21.24
CA GLN A 229 25.12 89.47 19.82
C GLN A 229 26.59 89.11 19.59
N ALA A 230 26.87 87.84 19.26
CA ALA A 230 28.18 87.40 18.80
C ALA A 230 28.13 86.90 17.35
N LYS A 231 29.18 87.20 16.60
CA LYS A 231 29.44 86.67 15.25
C LYS A 231 30.41 85.47 15.25
N GLU A 232 30.67 84.89 16.43
CA GLU A 232 31.67 83.84 16.63
C GLU A 232 31.06 82.57 17.23
N TYR A 233 31.66 81.42 16.91
CA TYR A 233 31.20 80.10 17.34
C TYR A 233 31.49 79.84 18.82
N LEU A 234 30.48 79.39 19.56
CA LEU A 234 30.64 78.96 20.96
C LEU A 234 31.19 77.54 21.00
N ARG A 235 32.30 77.33 21.75
CA ARG A 235 32.97 76.02 21.94
C ARG A 235 33.04 75.61 23.41
N PRO A 236 31.92 75.19 24.05
CA PRO A 236 31.98 74.65 25.40
C PRO A 236 32.70 73.30 25.43
N SER A 237 33.36 73.00 26.55
CA SER A 237 33.94 71.67 26.84
C SER A 237 33.54 71.20 28.23
N PHE A 238 33.39 69.90 28.42
CA PHE A 238 33.17 69.26 29.71
C PHE A 238 33.87 67.89 29.70
N SER A 239 34.53 67.52 30.79
CA SER A 239 35.10 66.18 30.98
C SER A 239 34.89 65.72 32.42
N ALA A 240 34.60 64.44 32.60
CA ALA A 240 34.42 63.83 33.91
C ALA A 240 34.66 62.32 33.84
N VAL A 241 34.95 61.70 34.98
CA VAL A 241 34.92 60.25 35.16
C VAL A 241 33.57 59.87 35.75
N ILE A 242 32.66 59.35 34.93
CA ILE A 242 31.32 58.92 35.34
C ILE A 242 31.35 57.41 35.59
N ASN A 243 31.14 57.00 36.84
CA ASN A 243 31.11 55.60 37.28
C ASN A 243 32.39 54.81 36.96
N GLY A 244 33.53 55.48 36.93
CA GLY A 244 34.83 54.92 36.51
C GLY A 244 35.14 55.08 35.02
N SER A 245 34.14 55.41 34.20
CA SER A 245 34.27 55.61 32.75
C SER A 245 34.64 57.08 32.45
N PRO A 246 35.79 57.39 31.83
CA PRO A 246 36.10 58.75 31.42
C PRO A 246 35.22 59.18 30.23
N ILE A 247 34.67 60.38 30.32
CA ILE A 247 33.78 61.00 29.34
C ILE A 247 34.29 62.41 29.01
N GLN A 248 34.29 62.76 27.73
CA GLN A 248 34.66 64.08 27.21
C GLN A 248 33.60 64.59 26.23
N LEU A 249 32.89 65.64 26.64
CA LEU A 249 31.90 66.36 25.87
C LEU A 249 32.50 67.67 25.31
N THR A 250 32.30 67.94 24.03
CA THR A 250 32.68 69.19 23.36
C THR A 250 31.52 69.68 22.52
N GLY A 251 31.30 71.00 22.43
CA GLY A 251 30.19 71.57 21.69
C GLY A 251 30.61 72.55 20.60
N GLN A 252 29.76 72.71 19.58
CA GLN A 252 29.79 73.80 18.62
C GLN A 252 28.36 74.27 18.35
N ALA A 253 28.06 75.53 18.66
CA ALA A 253 26.79 76.16 18.31
C ALA A 253 26.97 77.03 17.05
N ALA A 254 26.11 76.82 16.05
CA ALA A 254 26.16 77.55 14.78
C ALA A 254 24.89 78.38 14.58
N PHE A 255 25.06 79.68 14.33
CA PHE A 255 23.99 80.57 13.88
C PHE A 255 23.96 80.56 12.34
N THR A 256 23.08 79.77 11.74
CA THR A 256 22.90 79.72 10.28
C THR A 256 21.62 80.45 9.88
N GLY A 257 21.76 81.68 9.39
CA GLY A 257 20.64 82.45 8.83
C GLY A 257 21.13 83.71 8.11
N ASN A 258 20.85 83.80 6.81
CA ASN A 258 20.98 85.07 6.08
C ASN A 258 19.77 85.96 6.42
N SER A 259 20.01 87.26 6.63
CA SER A 259 19.10 88.24 7.26
C SER A 259 17.83 88.62 6.46
N LYS A 260 17.23 87.71 5.69
CA LYS A 260 16.01 87.95 4.91
C LYS A 260 14.91 86.88 5.00
N ASP A 261 15.17 85.72 5.60
CA ASP A 261 14.12 84.75 5.95
C ASP A 261 13.85 84.76 7.46
N THR A 262 12.58 84.60 7.84
CA THR A 262 12.12 84.67 9.24
C THR A 262 12.29 83.37 10.05
N ASP A 263 12.79 82.29 9.45
CA ASP A 263 13.14 81.05 10.15
C ASP A 263 14.66 81.01 10.45
N VAL A 264 15.06 81.59 11.57
CA VAL A 264 16.41 81.41 12.13
C VAL A 264 16.42 80.14 12.98
N SER A 265 16.83 79.02 12.41
CA SER A 265 17.00 77.76 13.16
C SER A 265 18.35 77.74 13.88
N LEU A 266 18.34 77.71 15.21
CA LEU A 266 19.54 77.35 15.97
C LEU A 266 19.84 75.87 15.76
N LYS A 267 21.10 75.57 15.44
CA LYS A 267 21.65 74.22 15.46
C LYS A 267 22.81 74.15 16.45
N THR A 268 22.67 73.28 17.46
CA THR A 268 23.71 73.00 18.46
C THR A 268 24.17 71.56 18.29
N GLU A 269 25.46 71.37 18.05
CA GLU A 269 26.09 70.04 17.98
C GLU A 269 26.98 69.82 19.22
N LEU A 270 26.80 68.69 19.90
CA LEU A 270 27.64 68.24 21.01
C LEU A 270 28.25 66.88 20.67
N SER A 271 29.57 66.73 20.74
CA SER A 271 30.28 65.46 20.57
C SER A 271 30.76 64.95 21.92
N CYS A 272 30.37 63.73 22.28
CA CYS A 272 30.67 63.07 23.55
C CYS A 272 31.49 61.80 23.30
N ASN A 273 32.77 61.79 23.64
CA ASN A 273 33.61 60.59 23.62
C ASN A 273 33.56 59.91 24.99
N PHE A 274 33.52 58.59 25.02
CA PHE A 274 33.48 57.80 26.26
C PHE A 274 34.31 56.53 26.13
N ASN A 275 34.87 56.05 27.25
CA ASN A 275 35.59 54.77 27.32
C ASN A 275 35.04 53.90 28.47
N ALA A 276 34.88 52.60 28.22
CA ALA A 276 34.49 51.58 29.19
C ALA A 276 33.23 51.92 30.02
N ILE A 277 32.17 52.38 29.36
CA ILE A 277 30.81 52.52 29.93
C ILE A 277 30.20 51.13 30.16
N ASP A 278 29.76 50.87 31.39
CA ASP A 278 29.02 49.66 31.81
C ASP A 278 27.61 49.65 31.18
N LEU A 279 27.37 48.78 30.21
CA LEU A 279 26.12 48.77 29.43
C LEU A 279 24.90 48.38 30.27
N ASN A 280 25.03 47.40 31.16
CA ASN A 280 23.95 46.95 32.04
C ASN A 280 23.40 48.14 32.86
N ARG A 281 24.30 48.93 33.46
CA ARG A 281 23.93 50.11 34.27
C ARG A 281 23.13 51.19 33.52
N TYR A 282 23.29 51.31 32.20
CA TYR A 282 22.62 52.36 31.41
C TYR A 282 21.51 51.86 30.49
N PHE A 283 21.37 50.54 30.30
CA PHE A 283 20.33 49.93 29.46
C PHE A 283 18.92 50.40 29.84
N ASP A 284 18.69 50.49 31.15
CA ASP A 284 17.40 50.81 31.77
C ASP A 284 16.91 52.26 31.52
N TYR A 285 17.79 53.11 30.98
CA TYR A 285 17.53 54.50 30.61
C TYR A 285 17.15 54.68 29.12
N LEU A 286 17.07 53.61 28.33
CA LEU A 286 16.62 53.68 26.94
C LEU A 286 15.16 54.19 26.83
N PRO A 287 14.82 54.98 25.78
CA PRO A 287 13.48 55.54 25.59
C PRO A 287 12.44 54.49 25.16
N PHE A 288 12.88 53.31 24.72
CA PHE A 288 12.04 52.17 24.36
C PHE A 288 12.29 50.96 25.27
N THR A 289 11.55 49.88 25.08
CA THR A 289 11.79 48.56 25.69
C THR A 289 12.23 47.58 24.62
N LEU A 290 13.22 46.75 24.95
CA LEU A 290 13.69 45.65 24.12
C LEU A 290 13.16 44.31 24.68
N PRO A 291 13.02 43.27 23.84
CA PRO A 291 12.55 41.94 24.28
C PRO A 291 13.62 41.12 25.03
N PHE A 292 14.70 41.76 25.47
CA PHE A 292 15.87 41.16 26.11
C PHE A 292 16.55 42.18 27.03
N ASP A 293 17.29 41.67 28.02
CA ASP A 293 18.09 42.47 28.95
C ASP A 293 19.59 42.29 28.67
N ILE A 294 20.36 43.37 28.76
CA ILE A 294 21.83 43.31 28.70
C ILE A 294 22.36 43.11 30.12
N THR A 295 22.83 41.90 30.42
CA THR A 295 23.36 41.53 31.75
C THR A 295 24.83 41.88 31.92
N GLU A 296 25.62 41.87 30.85
CA GLU A 296 27.04 42.22 30.87
C GLU A 296 27.43 43.01 29.61
N GLY A 297 28.52 43.79 29.71
CA GLY A 297 29.15 44.46 28.57
C GLY A 297 29.75 45.81 28.93
N LYS A 298 30.88 46.15 28.30
CA LYS A 298 31.49 47.48 28.38
C LYS A 298 31.60 48.09 27.00
N ALA A 299 31.26 49.38 26.85
CA ALA A 299 31.31 50.10 25.59
C ALA A 299 32.25 51.31 25.62
N GLU A 300 32.94 51.55 24.51
CA GLU A 300 33.68 52.77 24.21
C GLU A 300 33.24 53.34 22.87
N GLY A 301 33.41 54.64 22.65
CA GLY A 301 33.02 55.27 21.39
C GLY A 301 32.75 56.75 21.47
N SER A 302 31.97 57.23 20.50
CA SER A 302 31.54 58.61 20.40
C SER A 302 30.04 58.72 20.13
N LEU A 303 29.42 59.73 20.72
CA LEU A 303 28.06 60.20 20.43
C LEU A 303 28.15 61.60 19.83
N LYS A 304 27.26 61.94 18.90
CA LYS A 304 27.06 63.31 18.43
C LYS A 304 25.58 63.67 18.57
N LEU A 305 25.29 64.49 19.58
CA LEU A 305 23.96 65.03 19.85
C LEU A 305 23.76 66.29 19.00
N THR A 306 22.73 66.30 18.18
CA THR A 306 22.33 67.44 17.35
C THR A 306 20.97 67.92 17.82
N PHE A 307 20.92 69.16 18.32
CA PHE A 307 19.68 69.87 18.65
C PHE A 307 19.36 70.85 17.52
N ALA A 308 18.13 70.78 17.00
CA ALA A 308 17.66 71.66 15.93
C ALA A 308 16.32 72.29 16.32
N GLN A 309 16.23 73.61 16.26
CA GLN A 309 14.98 74.32 16.50
C GLN A 309 14.11 74.28 15.23
N SER A 310 13.21 73.31 15.16
CA SER A 310 12.31 73.04 14.01
C SER A 310 10.84 72.96 14.48
N ARG A 311 9.89 73.11 13.54
CA ARG A 311 8.46 72.85 13.77
C ARG A 311 8.10 71.35 13.70
N THR A 312 9.08 70.48 13.50
CA THR A 312 8.94 69.01 13.47
C THR A 312 9.41 68.38 14.78
N ASN A 313 8.91 67.19 15.12
CA ASN A 313 9.27 66.48 16.36
C ASN A 313 10.76 66.03 16.43
N ASP A 314 11.51 66.17 15.34
CA ASP A 314 12.93 65.80 15.21
C ASP A 314 13.87 66.86 15.80
N MET A 315 13.54 67.40 16.99
CA MET A 315 14.31 68.47 17.64
C MET A 315 15.65 67.98 18.24
N LEU A 316 15.80 66.67 18.44
CA LEU A 316 17.01 66.02 18.95
C LEU A 316 17.29 64.74 18.17
N SER A 317 18.50 64.65 17.61
CA SER A 317 19.09 63.43 17.06
C SER A 317 20.39 63.11 17.78
N VAL A 318 20.67 61.83 18.03
CA VAL A 318 21.90 61.33 18.65
C VAL A 318 22.52 60.33 17.69
N ASP A 319 23.48 60.78 16.87
CA ASP A 319 24.37 59.88 16.13
C ASP A 319 25.31 59.17 17.13
N PHE A 320 25.70 57.94 16.85
CA PHE A 320 26.66 57.19 17.66
C PHE A 320 27.55 56.29 16.79
N SER A 321 28.78 56.09 17.26
CA SER A 321 29.74 55.11 16.76
C SER A 321 30.46 54.51 17.96
N MET A 322 30.13 53.27 18.30
CA MET A 322 30.63 52.60 19.50
C MET A 322 31.09 51.16 19.24
N GLN A 323 32.01 50.70 20.07
CA GLN A 323 32.42 49.31 20.16
C GLN A 323 32.16 48.84 21.60
N ALA A 324 31.60 47.65 21.76
CA ALA A 324 31.41 47.01 23.05
C ALA A 324 32.10 45.65 23.10
N THR A 325 32.50 45.23 24.29
CA THR A 325 33.21 43.99 24.58
C THR A 325 32.52 43.20 25.69
N GLY A 326 32.50 41.87 25.55
CA GLY A 326 31.90 40.96 26.52
C GLY A 326 30.42 41.23 26.76
N VAL A 327 29.64 41.43 25.69
CA VAL A 327 28.20 41.74 25.80
C VAL A 327 27.44 40.44 26.04
N ALA A 328 26.68 40.36 27.13
CA ALA A 328 25.78 39.24 27.41
C ALA A 328 24.32 39.72 27.43
N VAL A 329 23.45 38.95 26.78
CA VAL A 329 22.05 39.28 26.55
C VAL A 329 21.17 38.06 26.85
N ASN A 330 20.12 38.24 27.63
CA ASN A 330 19.12 37.20 27.91
C ASN A 330 17.73 37.65 27.47
N SER A 331 16.92 36.76 26.89
CA SER A 331 15.48 37.02 26.74
C SER A 331 14.80 37.07 28.11
N ALA A 332 13.70 37.83 28.21
CA ALA A 332 12.95 38.00 29.47
C ALA A 332 12.34 36.69 30.04
N ASP A 333 12.37 35.61 29.26
CA ASP A 333 11.91 34.25 29.63
C ASP A 333 13.06 33.22 29.75
N GLU A 334 14.31 33.68 29.66
CA GLU A 334 15.54 32.88 29.65
C GLU A 334 15.66 31.79 28.56
N THR A 335 14.72 31.71 27.60
CA THR A 335 14.75 30.71 26.52
C THR A 335 15.82 30.98 25.46
N PHE A 336 16.36 32.20 25.41
CA PHE A 336 17.42 32.62 24.52
C PHE A 336 18.51 33.38 25.31
N LYS A 337 19.76 32.95 25.20
CA LYS A 337 20.93 33.63 25.79
C LYS A 337 21.96 33.85 24.69
N LEU A 338 22.52 35.06 24.61
CA LEU A 338 23.47 35.48 23.57
C LEU A 338 24.68 36.14 24.23
N GLN A 339 25.86 35.58 24.01
CA GLN A 339 27.14 36.14 24.43
C GLN A 339 27.90 36.62 23.20
N VAL A 340 28.42 37.85 23.21
CA VAL A 340 29.14 38.43 22.07
C VAL A 340 30.47 39.04 22.54
N PRO A 341 31.62 38.42 22.22
CA PRO A 341 32.95 38.93 22.57
C PRO A 341 33.20 40.36 22.10
N SER A 342 32.78 40.72 20.88
CA SER A 342 32.83 42.11 20.40
C SER A 342 31.63 42.49 19.54
N VAL A 343 31.04 43.64 19.87
CA VAL A 343 29.96 44.29 19.13
C VAL A 343 30.50 45.62 18.60
N LYS A 344 30.26 45.96 17.34
CA LYS A 344 30.48 47.30 16.80
C LYS A 344 29.16 47.84 16.26
N LEU A 345 28.84 49.08 16.59
CA LEU A 345 27.52 49.67 16.38
C LEU A 345 27.63 51.14 15.96
N GLU A 346 27.16 51.46 14.76
CA GLU A 346 27.04 52.82 14.23
C GLU A 346 25.60 53.11 13.83
N GLY A 347 25.09 54.30 14.16
CA GLY A 347 23.72 54.68 13.85
C GLY A 347 23.32 56.06 14.35
N ALA A 348 22.02 56.32 14.36
CA ALA A 348 21.40 57.48 14.96
C ALA A 348 20.06 57.11 15.63
N ILE A 349 19.78 57.71 16.79
CA ILE A 349 18.49 57.63 17.49
C ILE A 349 17.87 59.03 17.53
N GLN A 350 16.56 59.12 17.34
CA GLN A 350 15.74 60.32 17.58
C GLN A 350 14.95 60.11 18.90
N PRO A 351 15.43 60.56 20.07
CA PRO A 351 14.85 60.16 21.36
C PRO A 351 13.39 60.59 21.56
N LEU A 352 12.94 61.64 20.85
CA LEU A 352 11.58 62.19 20.94
C LEU A 352 10.54 61.37 20.15
N THR A 353 10.93 60.75 19.05
CA THR A 353 10.07 59.89 18.21
C THR A 353 10.31 58.40 18.47
N GLY A 354 11.40 58.06 19.14
CA GLY A 354 11.91 56.70 19.32
C GLY A 354 12.52 56.09 18.06
N ASN A 355 12.50 56.79 16.92
CA ASN A 355 13.02 56.27 15.66
C ASN A 355 14.53 56.01 15.77
N THR A 356 14.96 54.86 15.29
CA THR A 356 16.34 54.37 15.38
C THR A 356 16.80 53.89 14.01
N ARG A 357 17.95 54.38 13.54
CA ARG A 357 18.60 53.90 12.32
C ARG A 357 19.98 53.38 12.66
N LEU A 358 20.18 52.07 12.59
CA LEU A 358 21.51 51.46 12.65
C LEU A 358 22.10 51.44 11.23
N LYS A 359 23.20 52.15 11.01
CA LYS A 359 23.95 52.09 9.74
C LYS A 359 24.73 50.78 9.64
N SER A 360 25.29 50.34 10.77
CA SER A 360 26.02 49.08 10.88
C SER A 360 25.89 48.53 12.30
N LEU A 361 25.58 47.25 12.42
CA LEU A 361 25.72 46.47 13.65
C LEU A 361 26.50 45.20 13.30
N GLU A 362 27.69 45.03 13.85
CA GLU A 362 28.59 43.91 13.60
C GLU A 362 28.81 43.14 14.92
N LEU A 363 28.47 41.86 14.94
CA LEU A 363 28.74 40.93 16.04
C LEU A 363 29.89 40.00 15.62
N ARG A 364 30.94 39.89 16.43
CA ARG A 364 32.04 38.95 16.20
C ARG A 364 31.97 37.82 17.22
N GLU A 365 32.05 36.59 16.71
CA GLU A 365 32.01 35.35 17.48
C GLU A 365 30.79 35.22 18.44
N PRO A 366 29.56 35.64 18.03
CA PRO A 366 28.40 35.54 18.90
C PRO A 366 28.03 34.08 19.18
N THR A 367 27.90 33.72 20.45
CA THR A 367 27.44 32.40 20.91
C THR A 367 26.01 32.51 21.43
N ALA A 368 25.07 31.87 20.74
CA ALA A 368 23.66 31.85 21.09
C ALA A 368 23.24 30.46 21.63
N HIS A 369 22.61 30.43 22.79
CA HIS A 369 21.99 29.26 23.38
C HIS A 369 20.47 29.37 23.26
N ILE A 370 19.83 28.35 22.68
CA ILE A 370 18.39 28.32 22.41
C ILE A 370 17.79 27.09 23.10
N ALA A 371 16.88 27.30 24.05
CA ALA A 371 16.18 26.23 24.75
C ALA A 371 15.01 25.66 23.92
N ASN A 372 14.61 24.42 24.17
CA ASN A 372 13.51 23.76 23.44
C ASN A 372 12.14 24.48 23.56
N GLY A 373 11.97 25.35 24.57
CA GLY A 373 10.79 26.21 24.73
C GLY A 373 10.73 27.42 23.76
N PHE A 374 11.76 27.64 22.94
CA PHE A 374 11.83 28.79 22.03
C PHE A 374 10.81 28.68 20.89
N SER A 375 9.77 29.50 20.99
CA SER A 375 8.60 29.56 20.13
C SER A 375 8.75 30.57 18.99
N PHE A 376 7.95 30.36 17.93
CA PHE A 376 7.85 31.30 16.81
C PHE A 376 7.38 32.71 17.25
N SER A 377 6.58 32.81 18.32
CA SER A 377 6.20 34.08 18.95
C SER A 377 7.39 34.83 19.56
N GLN A 378 8.32 34.12 20.24
CA GLN A 378 9.55 34.73 20.76
C GLN A 378 10.49 35.14 19.62
N PHE A 379 10.62 34.32 18.57
CA PHE A 379 11.31 34.72 17.34
C PHE A 379 10.73 36.02 16.75
N LYS A 380 9.41 36.12 16.63
CA LYS A 380 8.75 37.33 16.09
C LYS A 380 8.94 38.57 17.00
N ALA A 381 8.96 38.38 18.32
CA ALA A 381 9.25 39.45 19.28
C ALA A 381 10.70 39.94 19.16
N LEU A 382 11.67 39.02 19.01
CA LEU A 382 13.06 39.38 18.73
C LEU A 382 13.21 40.07 17.37
N ALA A 383 12.51 39.60 16.34
CA ALA A 383 12.56 40.19 15.01
C ALA A 383 12.01 41.62 14.97
N SER A 384 10.93 41.95 15.71
CA SER A 384 10.36 43.31 15.69
C SER A 384 11.28 44.39 16.29
N LEU A 385 12.27 44.00 17.10
CA LEU A 385 13.34 44.82 17.69
C LEU A 385 12.91 46.07 18.49
N ALA A 386 11.62 46.32 18.67
CA ALA A 386 11.09 47.36 19.55
C ALA A 386 9.64 47.08 19.95
N THR A 387 9.30 47.35 21.21
CA THR A 387 7.92 47.41 21.71
C THR A 387 7.63 48.79 22.30
N ALA A 388 6.37 49.23 22.22
CA ALA A 388 5.97 50.53 22.77
C ALA A 388 5.98 50.48 24.31
N LYS A 389 6.70 51.42 24.93
CA LYS A 389 6.72 51.60 26.39
C LYS A 389 5.35 52.14 26.81
N ALA A 390 4.60 51.38 27.60
CA ALA A 390 3.20 51.68 27.91
C ALA A 390 3.03 52.93 28.78
N GLN A 391 2.92 54.11 28.14
CA GLN A 391 2.45 55.33 28.78
C GLN A 391 1.14 55.79 28.14
N SER A 392 0.04 55.56 28.86
CA SER A 392 -1.25 56.17 28.55
C SER A 392 -1.15 57.68 28.69
N ASN A 393 -1.17 58.42 27.57
CA ASN A 393 -2.16 59.46 27.31
C ASN A 393 -2.03 60.07 25.89
N SER A 394 -3.19 60.18 25.21
CA SER A 394 -3.49 61.05 24.06
C SER A 394 -2.66 60.92 22.76
N GLN A 395 -3.33 60.38 21.73
CA GLN A 395 -3.17 60.62 20.28
C GLN A 395 -1.82 60.28 19.61
N GLY A 396 -1.78 59.10 18.97
CA GLY A 396 -0.77 58.77 17.95
C GLY A 396 -0.02 57.47 18.20
N ASP A 397 -0.74 56.34 18.33
CA ASP A 397 -0.12 55.02 18.53
C ASP A 397 0.67 54.60 17.27
N THR A 398 1.99 54.81 17.30
CA THR A 398 2.91 54.32 16.26
C THR A 398 4.16 53.74 16.94
N THR A 399 4.31 52.41 16.87
CA THR A 399 5.51 51.69 17.33
C THR A 399 6.76 52.29 16.70
N PRO A 400 7.83 52.65 17.45
CA PRO A 400 8.97 53.40 16.89
C PRO A 400 9.63 52.68 15.71
N GLU A 401 10.04 53.44 14.68
CA GLU A 401 10.69 52.86 13.50
C GLU A 401 12.12 52.44 13.81
N VAL A 402 12.46 51.18 13.56
CA VAL A 402 13.81 50.64 13.66
C VAL A 402 14.26 50.20 12.26
N LYS A 403 15.21 50.95 11.70
CA LYS A 403 15.87 50.67 10.41
C LYS A 403 17.29 50.14 10.66
N ILE A 404 17.69 49.13 9.91
CA ILE A 404 19.06 48.58 9.92
C ILE A 404 19.56 48.47 8.48
N ASP A 405 20.50 49.33 8.11
CA ASP A 405 21.09 49.34 6.77
C ASP A 405 21.98 48.10 6.55
N LEU A 406 22.74 47.70 7.58
CA LEU A 406 23.60 46.52 7.61
C LEU A 406 23.67 45.91 9.02
N PHE A 407 23.39 44.61 9.13
CA PHE A 407 23.72 43.78 10.28
C PHE A 407 24.57 42.60 9.82
N ILE A 408 25.64 42.31 10.55
CA ILE A 408 26.53 41.17 10.32
C ILE A 408 26.73 40.44 11.65
N ALA A 409 26.61 39.11 11.63
CA ALA A 409 27.19 38.25 12.66
C ALA A 409 28.22 37.34 11.98
N ASP A 410 29.47 37.44 12.41
CA ASP A 410 30.64 36.77 11.83
C ASP A 410 31.16 35.70 12.79
N ASN A 411 31.42 34.51 12.27
CA ASN A 411 31.95 33.35 12.98
C ASN A 411 31.18 32.95 14.26
N GLY A 412 29.85 33.03 14.22
CA GLY A 412 28.99 32.72 15.37
C GLY A 412 28.88 31.22 15.68
N THR A 413 28.34 30.91 16.86
CA THR A 413 27.96 29.56 17.31
C THR A 413 26.52 29.56 17.79
N VAL A 414 25.74 28.54 17.43
CA VAL A 414 24.37 28.31 17.92
C VAL A 414 24.31 26.93 18.58
N VAL A 415 23.94 26.90 19.86
CA VAL A 415 23.75 25.67 20.66
C VAL A 415 22.25 25.50 20.94
N LEU A 416 21.69 24.38 20.49
CA LEU A 416 20.32 24.00 20.79
C LEU A 416 20.30 23.10 22.03
N ILE A 417 19.57 23.50 23.06
CA ILE A 417 19.49 22.79 24.35
C ILE A 417 18.22 21.90 24.37
N GLY A 418 18.37 20.69 24.92
CA GLY A 418 17.30 19.71 25.07
C GLY A 418 16.25 20.08 26.14
N ASP A 419 15.40 19.10 26.48
CA ASP A 419 14.33 19.27 27.47
C ASP A 419 14.84 19.36 28.91
N THR A 420 16.05 18.87 29.17
CA THR A 420 16.83 19.19 30.38
C THR A 420 17.84 20.28 30.05
N SER A 421 17.93 21.32 30.88
CA SER A 421 18.69 22.56 30.60
C SER A 421 20.21 22.40 30.49
N GLU A 422 20.74 21.18 30.62
CA GLU A 422 22.17 20.86 30.60
C GLU A 422 22.57 19.96 29.41
N THR A 423 21.63 19.51 28.57
CA THR A 423 21.95 18.63 27.42
C THR A 423 22.02 19.41 26.11
N GLU A 424 23.21 19.48 25.50
CA GLU A 424 23.36 19.97 24.13
C GLU A 424 22.74 18.97 23.15
N ARG A 425 21.67 19.38 22.45
CA ARG A 425 20.99 18.59 21.42
C ARG A 425 21.67 18.75 20.06
N ASP A 426 22.09 19.97 19.73
CA ASP A 426 22.77 20.27 18.47
C ASP A 426 23.68 21.49 18.62
N ARG A 427 24.73 21.56 17.80
CA ARG A 427 25.73 22.63 17.82
C ARG A 427 26.15 22.97 16.39
N TRP A 428 25.95 24.23 16.04
CA TRP A 428 26.30 24.81 14.75
C TRP A 428 27.33 25.92 14.95
N GLU A 429 28.42 25.86 14.19
CA GLU A 429 29.58 26.75 14.25
C GLU A 429 29.77 27.46 12.89
N ALA A 430 30.73 28.39 12.84
CA ALA A 430 31.00 29.23 11.68
C ALA A 430 29.74 29.93 11.14
N ILE A 431 28.82 30.30 12.03
CA ILE A 431 27.57 30.97 11.65
C ILE A 431 27.90 32.34 11.05
N GLN A 432 27.53 32.51 9.78
CA GLN A 432 27.63 33.75 9.03
C GLN A 432 26.21 34.26 8.79
N PHE A 433 25.85 35.38 9.39
CA PHE A 433 24.58 36.06 9.14
C PHE A 433 24.82 37.45 8.57
N THR A 434 24.05 37.84 7.57
CA THR A 434 24.02 39.19 7.02
C THR A 434 22.59 39.59 6.71
N LEU A 435 22.15 40.72 7.25
CA LEU A 435 20.85 41.34 6.98
C LEU A 435 21.08 42.77 6.48
N LYS A 436 20.39 43.20 5.43
CA LYS A 436 20.51 44.55 4.86
C LYS A 436 19.16 45.17 4.57
N ASN A 437 19.06 46.50 4.69
CA ASN A 437 17.84 47.29 4.49
C ASN A 437 16.62 46.80 5.31
N TYR A 438 16.84 46.35 6.54
CA TYR A 438 15.75 45.91 7.41
C TYR A 438 14.96 47.11 7.97
N ASN A 439 13.65 46.98 8.08
CA ASN A 439 12.75 47.95 8.69
C ASN A 439 11.64 47.21 9.47
N ASN A 440 11.50 47.44 10.78
CA ASN A 440 10.47 46.80 11.59
C ASN A 440 9.03 47.25 11.24
N ARG A 441 8.86 48.38 10.55
CA ARG A 441 7.56 48.90 10.08
C ARG A 441 7.18 48.42 8.67
N ASN A 442 7.89 47.44 8.10
CA ASN A 442 7.90 47.05 6.68
C ASN A 442 6.52 47.12 5.98
N LYS A 443 6.19 48.29 5.41
CA LYS A 443 5.06 48.47 4.48
C LYS A 443 5.63 48.48 3.08
N ASN A 444 5.08 47.66 2.20
CA ASN A 444 5.48 47.51 0.78
C ASN A 444 5.28 48.81 -0.04
N ASN A 445 6.10 49.83 0.24
CA ASN A 445 6.22 51.07 -0.51
C ASN A 445 7.35 50.92 -1.54
N ALA A 446 7.07 51.22 -2.81
CA ALA A 446 8.02 51.05 -3.91
C ALA A 446 9.33 51.89 -3.84
N ALA A 447 9.49 52.72 -2.80
CA ALA A 447 10.68 53.54 -2.56
C ALA A 447 11.72 52.88 -1.64
N ASP A 448 11.31 51.94 -0.77
CA ASP A 448 12.23 51.24 0.14
C ASP A 448 12.78 49.97 -0.54
N LYS A 449 14.09 49.72 -0.39
CA LYS A 449 14.72 48.49 -0.89
C LYS A 449 14.31 47.33 0.02
N GLN A 450 13.80 46.25 -0.57
CA GLN A 450 13.43 45.05 0.19
C GLN A 450 14.61 44.52 1.03
N ALA A 451 14.34 44.18 2.28
CA ALA A 451 15.32 43.63 3.19
C ALA A 451 15.89 42.31 2.65
N THR A 452 17.21 42.18 2.59
CA THR A 452 17.90 40.97 2.09
C THR A 452 18.58 40.24 3.24
N LEU A 453 18.48 38.91 3.31
CA LEU A 453 19.14 38.08 4.31
C LEU A 453 20.02 37.00 3.68
N ARG A 454 21.11 36.68 4.39
CA ARG A 454 21.97 35.51 4.17
C ARG A 454 22.29 34.90 5.52
N LEU A 455 22.15 33.59 5.65
CA LEU A 455 22.50 32.83 6.84
C LEU A 455 23.15 31.51 6.42
N SER A 456 24.37 31.23 6.87
CA SER A 456 25.01 29.93 6.66
C SER A 456 25.77 29.46 7.90
N GLY A 457 26.08 28.17 7.96
CA GLY A 457 26.86 27.59 9.05
C GLY A 457 27.10 26.10 8.87
N GLU A 458 27.86 25.53 9.81
CA GLU A 458 28.34 24.14 9.75
C GLU A 458 28.08 23.43 11.10
N GLN A 459 27.62 22.18 11.05
CA GLN A 459 27.30 21.39 12.24
C GLN A 459 28.56 20.70 12.78
N SER A 460 28.89 20.91 14.06
CA SER A 460 30.20 20.57 14.64
C SER A 460 30.59 19.09 14.56
N ASN A 461 29.61 18.19 14.65
CA ASN A 461 29.82 16.73 14.73
C ASN A 461 29.75 16.01 13.37
N THR A 462 28.85 16.42 12.48
CA THR A 462 28.59 15.78 11.17
C THR A 462 29.23 16.49 10.00
N ARG A 463 29.72 17.73 10.20
CA ARG A 463 30.15 18.65 9.12
C ARG A 463 29.03 18.95 8.12
N ALA A 464 27.77 18.77 8.53
CA ALA A 464 26.61 19.17 7.73
C ALA A 464 26.60 20.69 7.56
N THR A 465 26.33 21.21 6.36
CA THR A 465 26.27 22.66 6.12
C THR A 465 24.86 23.10 5.76
N PHE A 466 24.54 24.35 6.08
CA PHE A 466 23.35 25.03 5.59
C PHE A 466 23.68 26.41 5.02
N ASN A 467 22.90 26.84 4.04
CA ASN A 467 22.95 28.18 3.46
C ASN A 467 21.55 28.60 3.04
N LEU A 468 21.06 29.68 3.62
CA LEU A 468 19.77 30.31 3.34
C LEU A 468 20.04 31.72 2.79
N GLN A 469 19.62 31.99 1.55
CA GLN A 469 19.68 33.31 0.93
C GLN A 469 18.30 33.77 0.49
N GLY A 470 17.92 35.00 0.83
CA GLY A 470 16.65 35.56 0.36
C GLY A 470 16.33 36.93 0.93
N HIS A 471 15.07 37.12 1.28
CA HIS A 471 14.48 38.39 1.70
C HIS A 471 13.61 38.24 2.95
N VAL A 472 13.32 39.36 3.60
CA VAL A 472 12.28 39.43 4.64
C VAL A 472 10.99 39.97 4.01
N ASP A 473 9.85 39.41 4.40
CA ASP A 473 8.51 39.82 3.94
C ASP A 473 7.88 40.95 4.79
N GLU A 474 6.63 41.32 4.49
CA GLU A 474 5.86 42.34 5.22
C GLU A 474 5.39 41.89 6.61
N HIS A 475 5.57 40.61 6.97
CA HIS A 475 5.28 40.06 8.29
C HIS A 475 6.55 39.85 9.14
N LEU A 476 7.70 40.35 8.64
CA LEU A 476 9.03 40.21 9.23
C LEU A 476 9.56 38.76 9.21
N LEU A 477 9.10 37.95 8.25
CA LEU A 477 9.49 36.55 8.10
C LEU A 477 10.49 36.32 6.95
N PRO A 478 11.43 35.37 7.09
CA PRO A 478 12.37 35.03 6.03
C PRO A 478 11.67 34.25 4.90
N LYS A 479 12.08 34.55 3.66
CA LYS A 479 11.71 33.83 2.44
C LYS A 479 12.92 33.75 1.53
N GLY A 480 13.30 32.54 1.09
CA GLY A 480 14.53 32.38 0.30
C GLY A 480 14.84 30.94 -0.09
N ASP A 481 15.95 30.78 -0.79
CA ASP A 481 16.48 29.48 -1.19
C ASP A 481 17.33 28.92 -0.05
N LEU A 482 16.98 27.71 0.39
CA LEU A 482 17.72 26.93 1.37
C LEU A 482 18.48 25.81 0.66
N LEU A 483 19.79 25.74 0.92
CA LEU A 483 20.65 24.60 0.63
C LEU A 483 21.06 23.96 1.97
N LEU A 484 20.87 22.64 2.08
CA LEU A 484 21.41 21.79 3.13
C LEU A 484 22.31 20.75 2.47
N THR A 485 23.42 20.41 3.12
CA THR A 485 24.35 19.39 2.62
C THR A 485 24.81 18.49 3.77
N ASN A 486 24.83 17.18 3.54
CA ASN A 486 25.26 16.15 4.48
C ASN A 486 24.53 16.16 5.85
N LEU A 487 23.27 16.60 5.90
CA LEU A 487 22.46 16.57 7.13
C LEU A 487 22.07 15.12 7.48
N GLY A 488 22.00 14.76 8.76
CA GLY A 488 21.44 13.45 9.17
C GLY A 488 19.99 13.29 8.72
N ALA A 489 19.66 12.17 8.06
CA ALA A 489 18.34 11.95 7.49
C ALA A 489 17.21 11.93 8.54
N GLU A 490 17.51 11.52 9.77
CA GLU A 490 16.59 11.56 10.91
C GLU A 490 16.10 12.99 11.24
N LYS A 491 16.84 14.03 10.85
CA LYS A 491 16.47 15.43 11.09
C LYS A 491 15.55 16.02 10.04
N ILE A 492 15.55 15.51 8.79
CA ILE A 492 14.74 16.11 7.72
C ILE A 492 13.27 15.67 7.77
N PHE A 493 12.99 14.44 8.17
CA PHE A 493 11.61 13.90 8.18
C PHE A 493 10.64 14.74 9.03
N PRO A 494 10.98 15.16 10.27
CA PRO A 494 10.10 16.05 11.03
C PRO A 494 9.90 17.42 10.40
N LEU A 495 10.93 18.01 9.77
CA LEU A 495 10.86 19.33 9.13
C LEU A 495 9.88 19.37 7.94
N ILE A 496 9.68 18.23 7.28
CA ILE A 496 8.69 18.06 6.19
C ILE A 496 7.36 17.43 6.64
N GLY A 497 7.17 17.17 7.94
CA GLY A 497 5.93 16.62 8.51
C GLY A 497 5.77 15.10 8.35
N LEU A 498 6.87 14.37 8.35
CA LEU A 498 6.95 12.90 8.29
C LEU A 498 7.47 12.30 9.60
N ASP A 499 6.97 12.78 10.75
CA ASP A 499 7.44 12.40 12.10
C ASP A 499 7.41 10.88 12.40
N SER A 500 6.62 10.11 11.63
CA SER A 500 6.51 8.65 11.74
C SER A 500 7.54 7.87 10.92
N VAL A 501 8.39 8.55 10.14
CA VAL A 501 9.47 7.92 9.36
C VAL A 501 10.76 7.91 10.18
N LEU A 502 11.14 6.73 10.65
CA LEU A 502 12.32 6.54 11.47
C LEU A 502 13.53 6.13 10.61
N ALA A 503 14.52 7.02 10.50
CA ALA A 503 15.82 6.71 9.92
C ALA A 503 16.77 6.15 10.98
N LYS A 504 17.41 5.03 10.67
CA LYS A 504 18.49 4.43 11.48
C LYS A 504 19.87 4.96 11.08
N SER A 505 20.03 5.28 9.80
CA SER A 505 21.24 5.87 9.21
C SER A 505 20.93 6.54 7.88
N GLY A 506 21.88 7.33 7.39
CA GLY A 506 21.84 8.00 6.10
C GLY A 506 21.94 9.51 6.23
N THR A 507 22.38 10.18 5.16
CA THR A 507 22.44 11.64 5.10
C THR A 507 21.55 12.18 3.98
N VAL A 508 21.28 13.48 4.00
CA VAL A 508 20.44 14.17 3.02
C VAL A 508 21.02 15.52 2.63
N ASP A 509 21.06 15.74 1.32
CA ASP A 509 21.24 17.05 0.71
C ASP A 509 19.86 17.58 0.32
N ALA A 510 19.57 18.84 0.61
CA ALA A 510 18.28 19.46 0.31
C ALA A 510 18.48 20.80 -0.39
N GLN A 511 17.72 21.07 -1.45
CA GLN A 511 17.62 22.38 -2.08
C GLN A 511 16.14 22.74 -2.16
N ALA A 512 15.71 23.84 -1.54
CA ALA A 512 14.28 24.19 -1.48
C ALA A 512 14.05 25.70 -1.40
N ALA A 513 13.06 26.21 -2.13
CA ALA A 513 12.55 27.57 -1.94
C ALA A 513 11.58 27.59 -0.74
N ILE A 514 12.07 28.08 0.41
CA ILE A 514 11.31 28.11 1.66
C ILE A 514 10.63 29.46 1.88
N ASN A 515 9.41 29.40 2.42
CA ASN A 515 8.62 30.57 2.78
C ASN A 515 7.90 30.30 4.11
N PHE A 516 8.18 31.10 5.13
CA PHE A 516 7.49 31.01 6.42
C PHE A 516 6.18 31.80 6.36
N LYS A 517 5.08 31.23 6.82
CA LYS A 517 3.77 31.90 6.89
C LYS A 517 3.36 32.13 8.35
N ASP A 518 2.86 33.32 8.67
CA ASP A 518 2.29 33.58 10.00
C ASP A 518 0.78 33.35 10.02
N TYR A 519 0.37 32.22 10.60
CA TYR A 519 -1.04 31.97 10.92
C TYR A 519 -1.20 31.64 12.41
N PRO A 520 -2.17 32.24 13.12
CA PRO A 520 -2.46 31.87 14.50
C PRO A 520 -2.78 30.36 14.63
N GLY A 521 -2.21 29.71 15.64
CA GLY A 521 -2.50 28.30 15.95
C GLY A 521 -1.78 27.23 15.13
N LEU A 522 -0.98 27.58 14.12
CA LEU A 522 -0.10 26.60 13.44
C LEU A 522 1.17 26.31 14.24
N ASP A 523 1.55 25.02 14.29
CA ASP A 523 2.88 24.55 14.70
C ASP A 523 3.99 25.05 13.74
N ILE A 524 5.25 24.97 14.17
CA ILE A 524 6.38 25.52 13.41
C ILE A 524 6.60 24.81 12.06
N VAL A 525 6.31 23.50 11.99
CA VAL A 525 6.41 22.71 10.76
C VAL A 525 5.37 23.17 9.74
N SER A 526 4.12 23.39 10.15
CA SER A 526 3.04 23.85 9.29
C SER A 526 3.21 25.30 8.79
N ARG A 527 4.08 26.09 9.44
CA ARG A 527 4.46 27.45 8.97
C ARG A 527 5.46 27.43 7.82
N ILE A 528 6.26 26.38 7.69
CA ILE A 528 7.22 26.23 6.59
C ILE A 528 6.48 25.72 5.35
N SER A 529 6.27 26.61 4.39
CA SER A 529 5.85 26.25 3.03
C SER A 529 7.05 26.10 2.10
N VAL A 530 7.01 25.09 1.24
CA VAL A 530 8.00 24.80 0.19
C VAL A 530 7.26 24.81 -1.14
N ALA A 531 7.64 25.72 -2.04
CA ALA A 531 7.03 25.80 -3.37
C ALA A 531 7.54 24.69 -4.29
N GLU A 532 8.86 24.53 -4.31
CA GLU A 532 9.58 23.47 -5.03
C GLU A 532 10.85 23.14 -4.25
N GLY A 533 11.23 21.86 -4.25
CA GLY A 533 12.44 21.38 -3.63
C GLY A 533 12.92 20.04 -4.18
N ILE A 534 14.19 19.75 -3.90
CA ILE A 534 14.90 18.53 -4.24
C ILE A 534 15.53 18.01 -2.95
N LEU A 535 15.32 16.73 -2.64
CA LEU A 535 16.05 16.01 -1.59
C LEU A 535 16.87 14.89 -2.25
N THR A 536 18.12 14.73 -1.87
CA THR A 536 18.96 13.60 -2.26
C THR A 536 19.44 12.92 -1.00
N PHE A 537 18.98 11.70 -0.73
CA PHE A 537 19.44 10.90 0.41
C PHE A 537 20.54 9.95 -0.02
N ASN A 538 21.51 9.74 0.86
CA ASN A 538 22.64 8.82 0.68
C ASN A 538 22.65 7.80 1.83
N ASP A 539 22.84 6.52 1.50
CA ASP A 539 22.90 5.39 2.45
C ASP A 539 21.76 5.35 3.49
N LEU A 540 20.53 5.65 3.03
CA LEU A 540 19.34 5.73 3.88
C LEU A 540 18.87 4.34 4.30
N VAL A 541 18.72 4.13 5.61
CA VAL A 541 18.11 2.92 6.19
C VAL A 541 16.91 3.33 7.05
N LEU A 542 15.72 2.86 6.69
CA LEU A 542 14.46 3.13 7.38
C LEU A 542 13.97 1.90 8.14
N VAL A 543 13.46 2.15 9.35
CA VAL A 543 13.02 1.10 10.28
C VAL A 543 11.59 1.30 10.76
N ASP A 544 10.98 0.23 11.24
CA ASP A 544 9.75 0.23 12.03
C ASP A 544 9.94 -0.75 13.21
N GLY A 545 10.01 -0.21 14.42
CA GLY A 545 10.56 -0.92 15.58
C GLY A 545 11.98 -1.43 15.29
N ASN A 546 12.16 -2.76 15.35
CA ASN A 546 13.42 -3.43 15.03
C ASN A 546 13.51 -3.93 13.57
N HIS A 547 12.44 -3.81 12.78
CA HIS A 547 12.40 -4.27 11.39
C HIS A 547 12.98 -3.21 10.45
N THR A 548 13.83 -3.62 9.49
CA THR A 548 14.33 -2.73 8.43
C THR A 548 13.48 -2.95 7.19
N TRP A 549 12.48 -2.10 6.98
CA TRP A 549 11.53 -2.25 5.87
C TRP A 549 12.03 -1.61 4.56
N PHE A 550 13.04 -0.74 4.62
CA PHE A 550 13.62 -0.11 3.44
C PHE A 550 15.08 0.31 3.64
N SER A 551 15.90 0.12 2.61
CA SER A 551 17.27 0.63 2.52
C SER A 551 17.60 1.03 1.08
N ALA A 552 18.34 2.12 0.89
CA ALA A 552 18.80 2.56 -0.42
C ALA A 552 20.13 3.32 -0.36
N PRO A 553 21.10 3.02 -1.24
CA PRO A 553 22.36 3.76 -1.31
C PRO A 553 22.15 5.19 -1.83
N SER A 554 21.15 5.41 -2.69
CA SER A 554 20.78 6.75 -3.15
C SER A 554 19.29 6.86 -3.47
N ILE A 555 18.68 7.96 -3.03
CA ILE A 555 17.31 8.36 -3.32
C ILE A 555 17.32 9.79 -3.81
N LYS A 556 16.55 10.10 -4.85
CA LYS A 556 16.25 11.48 -5.24
C LYS A 556 14.75 11.73 -5.17
N ILE A 557 14.36 12.82 -4.54
CA ILE A 557 13.00 13.36 -4.51
C ILE A 557 13.07 14.70 -5.24
N ALA A 558 12.30 14.90 -6.30
CA ALA A 558 12.33 16.12 -7.10
C ALA A 558 10.92 16.68 -7.32
N GLY A 559 10.73 17.98 -7.11
CA GLY A 559 9.40 18.58 -7.08
C GLY A 559 8.70 18.40 -5.72
N LEU A 560 9.47 18.31 -4.64
CA LEU A 560 8.96 18.37 -3.27
C LEU A 560 8.19 19.68 -3.09
N SER A 561 6.94 19.62 -2.63
CA SER A 561 6.17 20.82 -2.26
C SER A 561 5.38 20.59 -0.99
N LYS A 562 5.20 21.64 -0.19
CA LYS A 562 4.57 21.56 1.13
C LYS A 562 3.78 22.83 1.44
N GLU A 563 2.52 22.67 1.82
CA GLU A 563 1.68 23.76 2.29
C GLU A 563 0.81 23.30 3.48
N GLY A 564 1.07 23.90 4.65
CA GLY A 564 0.49 23.45 5.91
C GLY A 564 0.85 21.99 6.17
N LYS A 565 -0.18 21.13 6.24
CA LYS A 565 -0.04 19.68 6.42
C LYS A 565 0.00 18.88 5.12
N LYS A 566 -0.26 19.50 3.95
CA LYS A 566 -0.19 18.82 2.64
C LYS A 566 1.27 18.77 2.19
N LEU A 567 1.70 17.58 1.78
CA LEU A 567 3.03 17.28 1.28
C LEU A 567 2.90 16.59 -0.08
N SER A 568 3.64 17.05 -1.09
CA SER A 568 3.91 16.27 -2.30
C SER A 568 5.39 15.91 -2.31
N LEU A 569 5.70 14.64 -2.53
CA LEU A 569 7.05 14.16 -2.79
C LEU A 569 7.43 14.30 -4.28
N GLY A 570 6.54 14.79 -5.14
CA GLY A 570 6.83 14.95 -6.57
C GLY A 570 7.26 13.61 -7.21
N SER A 571 8.40 13.63 -7.90
CA SER A 571 9.01 12.44 -8.50
C SER A 571 10.04 11.82 -7.56
N VAL A 572 9.83 10.56 -7.18
CA VAL A 572 10.70 9.79 -6.28
C VAL A 572 11.47 8.75 -7.07
N TYR A 573 12.80 8.80 -7.01
CA TYR A 573 13.73 7.91 -7.70
C TYR A 573 14.50 7.09 -6.66
N LEU A 574 14.31 5.77 -6.67
CA LEU A 574 14.88 4.80 -5.75
C LEU A 574 15.78 3.85 -6.56
N LYS A 575 17.10 3.93 -6.36
CA LYS A 575 18.07 3.12 -7.11
C LYS A 575 18.77 2.11 -6.22
N ASN A 576 18.94 0.89 -6.73
CA ASN A 576 19.54 -0.25 -6.03
C ASN A 576 18.98 -0.42 -4.61
N SER A 577 17.67 -0.24 -4.46
CA SER A 577 16.97 -0.15 -3.17
C SER A 577 16.39 -1.50 -2.78
N THR A 578 16.44 -1.84 -1.49
CA THR A 578 15.84 -3.06 -0.94
C THR A 578 14.63 -2.68 -0.09
N MET A 579 13.49 -3.32 -0.33
CA MET A 579 12.25 -3.08 0.41
C MET A 579 11.69 -4.41 0.95
N ASP A 580 11.31 -4.47 2.23
CA ASP A 580 10.73 -5.65 2.87
C ASP A 580 9.43 -5.28 3.59
N LEU A 581 8.31 -5.63 2.94
CA LEU A 581 6.97 -5.25 3.37
C LEU A 581 6.19 -6.43 3.94
N MET A 582 5.66 -6.24 5.15
CA MET A 582 4.63 -7.11 5.71
C MET A 582 3.25 -6.58 5.26
N ILE A 583 2.53 -7.36 4.46
CA ILE A 583 1.27 -6.91 3.82
C ILE A 583 0.13 -6.61 4.81
N ASP A 584 0.21 -7.18 6.01
CA ASP A 584 -0.71 -6.99 7.14
C ASP A 584 -0.21 -5.96 8.16
N ALA A 585 1.04 -5.49 8.02
CA ALA A 585 1.70 -4.52 8.90
C ALA A 585 2.56 -3.53 8.08
N LEU A 586 1.93 -2.82 7.15
CA LEU A 586 2.62 -1.82 6.30
C LEU A 586 3.20 -0.65 7.14
N PRO A 587 4.38 -0.12 6.75
CA PRO A 587 5.08 0.92 7.51
C PRO A 587 4.25 2.22 7.60
N PRO A 588 4.44 3.06 8.64
CA PRO A 588 3.59 4.21 8.93
C PRO A 588 3.38 5.18 7.75
N ILE A 589 4.40 5.40 6.92
CA ILE A 589 4.35 6.25 5.73
C ILE A 589 3.28 5.81 4.72
N ALA A 590 3.00 4.51 4.61
CA ALA A 590 2.00 3.95 3.71
C ALA A 590 0.57 4.42 4.05
N LYS A 591 0.31 4.85 5.30
CA LYS A 591 -1.00 5.40 5.70
C LYS A 591 -1.19 6.85 5.24
N GLY A 592 -0.10 7.60 5.03
CA GLY A 592 -0.15 8.98 4.54
C GLY A 592 -0.29 9.09 3.02
N ILE A 593 0.18 8.06 2.30
CA ILE A 593 0.12 7.96 0.84
C ILE A 593 -1.24 7.34 0.42
N GLY A 594 -2.05 8.06 -0.34
CA GLY A 594 -3.23 7.47 -1.02
C GLY A 594 -4.45 7.13 -0.15
N GLY A 595 -4.64 7.79 0.99
CA GLY A 595 -5.92 7.77 1.71
C GLY A 595 -6.85 8.92 1.33
N GLU A 596 -8.17 8.80 1.57
CA GLU A 596 -9.12 9.93 1.49
C GLU A 596 -8.76 11.08 2.46
N LYS A 597 -8.04 10.74 3.54
CA LYS A 597 -7.44 11.67 4.51
C LYS A 597 -5.91 11.76 4.39
N GLY A 598 -5.34 11.14 3.35
CA GLY A 598 -3.91 11.11 3.10
C GLY A 598 -3.39 12.50 2.77
N ASN A 599 -2.31 12.90 3.41
CA ASN A 599 -1.69 14.21 3.22
C ASN A 599 -0.40 14.15 2.37
N ILE A 600 0.02 12.95 1.93
CA ILE A 600 1.20 12.73 1.09
C ILE A 600 0.75 12.36 -0.33
N ALA A 601 1.14 13.21 -1.29
CA ALA A 601 1.05 12.93 -2.72
C ALA A 601 2.40 12.47 -3.27
N ILE A 602 2.35 11.63 -4.31
CA ILE A 602 3.50 11.23 -5.14
C ILE A 602 3.04 11.44 -6.58
N GLU A 603 3.84 12.10 -7.42
CA GLU A 603 3.55 12.30 -8.85
C GLU A 603 4.12 11.17 -9.71
N ALA A 604 5.35 10.75 -9.40
CA ALA A 604 6.02 9.64 -10.08
C ALA A 604 6.87 8.83 -9.09
N LEU A 605 7.03 7.55 -9.39
CA LEU A 605 7.87 6.61 -8.63
C LEU A 605 8.68 5.77 -9.62
N GLU A 606 10.00 5.88 -9.57
CA GLU A 606 10.92 4.95 -10.22
C GLU A 606 11.65 4.16 -9.12
N PHE A 607 11.54 2.84 -9.15
CA PHE A 607 12.15 1.95 -8.17
C PHE A 607 12.92 0.83 -8.88
N THR A 608 14.19 0.67 -8.53
CA THR A 608 15.04 -0.42 -9.00
C THR A 608 15.74 -1.11 -7.83
N GLY A 609 15.75 -2.45 -7.81
CA GLY A 609 16.41 -3.24 -6.76
C GLY A 609 15.65 -4.52 -6.40
N SER A 610 15.36 -4.73 -5.12
CA SER A 610 14.67 -5.94 -4.61
C SER A 610 13.50 -5.62 -3.69
N LEU A 611 12.46 -6.44 -3.78
CA LEU A 611 11.24 -6.33 -2.98
C LEU A 611 10.93 -7.69 -2.34
N THR A 612 10.72 -7.72 -1.04
CA THR A 612 10.19 -8.88 -0.31
C THR A 612 8.78 -8.57 0.15
N LEU A 613 7.83 -9.47 -0.14
CA LEU A 613 6.47 -9.44 0.41
C LEU A 613 6.25 -10.62 1.35
N SER A 614 5.82 -10.36 2.57
CA SER A 614 5.54 -11.37 3.59
C SER A 614 4.27 -11.05 4.39
N ASP A 615 3.81 -12.00 5.22
CA ASP A 615 2.73 -11.79 6.20
C ASP A 615 3.28 -12.05 7.62
N SER A 616 2.88 -11.23 8.60
CA SER A 616 3.43 -11.29 9.97
C SER A 616 3.14 -12.62 10.69
N THR A 617 2.08 -13.32 10.28
CA THR A 617 1.70 -14.63 10.81
C THR A 617 2.42 -15.80 10.14
N LYS A 618 3.20 -15.55 9.07
CA LYS A 618 3.99 -16.52 8.30
C LYS A 618 3.17 -17.71 7.77
N LYS A 619 1.91 -17.48 7.42
CA LYS A 619 1.03 -18.48 6.79
C LYS A 619 1.22 -18.51 5.28
N LEU A 620 1.55 -17.37 4.68
CA LEU A 620 1.92 -17.24 3.28
C LEU A 620 3.43 -17.43 3.11
N PRO A 621 3.87 -18.09 2.02
CA PRO A 621 5.28 -18.13 1.64
C PRO A 621 5.76 -16.72 1.25
N SER A 622 6.95 -16.33 1.69
CA SER A 622 7.54 -15.03 1.34
C SER A 622 7.83 -14.95 -0.17
N LEU A 623 7.42 -13.87 -0.81
CA LEU A 623 7.72 -13.57 -2.21
C LEU A 623 8.93 -12.65 -2.29
N GLY A 624 10.10 -13.21 -2.59
CA GLY A 624 11.32 -12.46 -2.85
C GLY A 624 11.47 -12.13 -4.33
N PHE A 625 11.33 -10.86 -4.67
CA PHE A 625 11.53 -10.33 -6.01
C PHE A 625 12.92 -9.70 -6.15
N THR A 626 13.67 -10.10 -7.18
CA THR A 626 14.98 -9.53 -7.56
C THR A 626 14.88 -8.86 -8.93
N ASP A 627 15.88 -8.05 -9.28
CA ASP A 627 15.93 -7.27 -10.53
C ASP A 627 14.63 -6.51 -10.82
N VAL A 628 14.01 -5.99 -9.75
CA VAL A 628 12.78 -5.22 -9.84
C VAL A 628 13.08 -3.92 -10.57
N SER A 629 12.26 -3.59 -11.56
CA SER A 629 12.21 -2.28 -12.21
C SER A 629 10.76 -1.86 -12.30
N LEU A 630 10.39 -0.86 -11.50
CA LEU A 630 9.06 -0.26 -11.45
C LEU A 630 9.19 1.20 -11.88
N GLN A 631 8.38 1.61 -12.86
CA GLN A 631 8.22 3.01 -13.24
C GLN A 631 6.72 3.34 -13.25
N ALA A 632 6.36 4.36 -12.48
CA ALA A 632 4.98 4.82 -12.32
C ALA A 632 4.90 6.35 -12.41
N ILE A 633 3.86 6.87 -13.06
CA ILE A 633 3.69 8.31 -13.34
C ILE A 633 2.24 8.78 -13.12
N ASN A 634 2.02 10.09 -13.02
CA ASN A 634 0.71 10.71 -12.79
C ASN A 634 -0.02 10.16 -11.54
N LEU A 635 0.71 9.70 -10.53
CA LEU A 635 0.18 8.96 -9.37
C LEU A 635 -0.74 9.80 -8.47
N ALA A 636 -0.63 11.14 -8.51
CA ALA A 636 -1.46 12.07 -7.74
C ALA A 636 -2.77 12.48 -8.45
N ARG A 637 -2.92 12.21 -9.76
CA ARG A 637 -4.13 12.61 -10.49
C ARG A 637 -5.31 11.70 -10.13
N LEU A 638 -6.44 12.33 -9.82
CA LEU A 638 -7.70 11.64 -9.46
C LEU A 638 -8.52 11.21 -10.68
N GLU A 639 -8.22 11.72 -11.87
CA GLU A 639 -9.01 11.44 -13.07
C GLU A 639 -8.74 10.04 -13.63
N SER A 640 -9.79 9.23 -13.68
CA SER A 640 -9.82 7.92 -14.35
C SER A 640 -9.82 8.00 -15.89
N SER A 641 -9.83 9.22 -16.45
CA SER A 641 -10.07 9.52 -17.86
C SER A 641 -8.89 9.25 -18.79
N SER A 642 -7.66 9.16 -18.27
CA SER A 642 -6.50 8.92 -19.14
C SER A 642 -6.49 7.49 -19.68
N GLU A 643 -6.57 7.34 -21.00
CA GLU A 643 -6.48 6.02 -21.66
C GLU A 643 -5.11 5.35 -21.49
N ARG A 644 -4.06 6.15 -21.28
CA ARG A 644 -2.66 5.70 -21.23
C ARG A 644 -2.33 4.93 -19.95
N ASP A 645 -1.48 3.92 -20.11
CA ASP A 645 -0.84 3.23 -19.00
C ASP A 645 0.05 4.19 -18.20
N ASN A 646 0.07 4.01 -16.87
CA ASN A 646 0.87 4.82 -15.96
C ASN A 646 1.71 3.99 -14.99
N LEU A 647 1.76 2.66 -15.16
CA LEU A 647 2.70 1.74 -14.51
C LEU A 647 3.34 0.80 -15.53
N THR A 648 4.66 0.62 -15.42
CA THR A 648 5.40 -0.56 -15.90
C THR A 648 6.16 -1.18 -14.75
N PHE A 649 6.16 -2.52 -14.68
CA PHE A 649 6.83 -3.31 -13.66
C PHE A 649 7.46 -4.54 -14.30
N THR A 650 8.72 -4.81 -14.01
CA THR A 650 9.39 -6.08 -14.29
C THR A 650 10.10 -6.57 -13.04
N ALA A 651 10.13 -7.89 -12.82
CA ALA A 651 10.88 -8.50 -11.72
C ALA A 651 11.17 -9.98 -12.02
N GLN A 652 12.21 -10.51 -11.39
CA GLN A 652 12.38 -11.94 -11.20
C GLN A 652 11.76 -12.37 -9.86
N LEU A 653 11.09 -13.51 -9.82
CA LEU A 653 10.55 -14.14 -8.61
C LEU A 653 11.24 -15.49 -8.39
N GLY A 654 11.95 -15.64 -7.27
CA GLY A 654 12.73 -16.83 -7.00
C GLY A 654 13.95 -16.95 -7.92
N LYS A 655 14.19 -18.15 -8.50
CA LYS A 655 15.37 -18.42 -9.35
C LYS A 655 15.08 -18.47 -10.85
N THR A 656 13.83 -18.65 -11.23
CA THR A 656 13.40 -18.96 -12.61
C THR A 656 12.16 -18.18 -13.03
N GLY A 657 11.50 -17.51 -12.08
CA GLY A 657 10.28 -16.78 -12.34
C GLY A 657 10.58 -15.43 -12.97
N GLU A 658 9.97 -15.13 -14.10
CA GLU A 658 9.97 -13.80 -14.71
C GLU A 658 8.55 -13.23 -14.68
N ILE A 659 8.42 -11.95 -14.33
CA ILE A 659 7.15 -11.22 -14.31
C ILE A 659 7.36 -9.89 -15.03
N GLN A 660 6.46 -9.59 -15.95
CA GLN A 660 6.35 -8.30 -16.64
C GLN A 660 4.90 -7.84 -16.54
N ALA A 661 4.67 -6.57 -16.21
CA ALA A 661 3.34 -6.00 -16.06
C ALA A 661 3.31 -4.55 -16.54
N LYS A 662 2.24 -4.16 -17.24
CA LYS A 662 2.02 -2.80 -17.72
C LYS A 662 0.53 -2.46 -17.62
N GLY A 663 0.19 -1.27 -17.17
CA GLY A 663 -1.20 -0.87 -17.07
C GLY A 663 -1.44 0.37 -16.23
N LYS A 664 -2.55 0.36 -15.50
CA LYS A 664 -3.03 1.51 -14.72
C LYS A 664 -2.92 1.23 -13.22
N VAL A 665 -2.38 2.17 -12.47
CA VAL A 665 -2.32 2.17 -10.99
C VAL A 665 -2.76 3.52 -10.44
N ARG A 666 -3.48 3.49 -9.32
CA ARG A 666 -3.89 4.67 -8.56
C ARG A 666 -3.66 4.40 -7.08
N LEU A 667 -2.95 5.30 -6.40
CA LEU A 667 -2.64 5.13 -4.97
C LEU A 667 -3.82 5.53 -4.07
N ASN A 668 -4.58 6.57 -4.42
CA ASN A 668 -5.79 6.92 -3.69
C ASN A 668 -6.85 5.81 -3.83
N SER A 669 -7.23 5.17 -2.73
CA SER A 669 -8.01 3.91 -2.73
C SER A 669 -7.36 2.86 -3.65
N PHE A 670 -6.19 2.34 -3.23
CA PHE A 670 -5.27 1.56 -4.05
C PHE A 670 -5.96 0.60 -5.03
N PHE A 671 -5.80 0.89 -6.31
CA PHE A 671 -6.42 0.18 -7.43
C PHE A 671 -5.37 -0.04 -8.51
N THR A 672 -5.40 -1.22 -9.13
CA THR A 672 -4.55 -1.50 -10.29
C THR A 672 -5.22 -2.44 -11.28
N THR A 673 -4.97 -2.23 -12.57
CA THR A 673 -5.35 -3.10 -13.69
C THR A 673 -4.16 -3.22 -14.62
N LEU A 674 -3.55 -4.41 -14.67
CA LEU A 674 -2.27 -4.64 -15.34
C LEU A 674 -2.40 -5.75 -16.37
N THR A 675 -2.00 -5.46 -17.61
CA THR A 675 -1.64 -6.51 -18.56
C THR A 675 -0.33 -7.13 -18.08
N THR A 676 -0.40 -8.39 -17.66
CA THR A 676 0.70 -9.17 -17.11
C THR A 676 1.15 -10.23 -18.11
N GLY A 677 2.44 -10.53 -18.12
CA GLY A 677 3.04 -11.71 -18.70
C GLY A 677 4.01 -12.31 -17.68
N PHE A 678 3.97 -13.61 -17.50
CA PHE A 678 4.88 -14.30 -16.58
C PHE A 678 5.26 -15.69 -17.09
N ALA A 679 6.41 -16.18 -16.67
CA ALA A 679 6.93 -17.50 -16.99
C ALA A 679 7.79 -18.03 -15.85
N GLY A 680 7.93 -19.36 -15.74
CA GLY A 680 8.87 -19.97 -14.79
C GLY A 680 8.53 -19.81 -13.31
N LEU A 681 7.30 -19.39 -12.96
CA LEU A 681 6.91 -19.15 -11.56
C LEU A 681 6.63 -20.47 -10.83
N ASP A 682 7.18 -20.66 -9.63
CA ASP A 682 6.86 -21.80 -8.78
C ASP A 682 5.46 -21.64 -8.16
N SER A 683 4.56 -22.56 -8.49
CA SER A 683 3.19 -22.57 -7.97
C SER A 683 3.11 -22.57 -6.43
N THR A 684 4.08 -23.21 -5.76
CA THR A 684 4.10 -23.33 -4.30
C THR A 684 4.46 -22.01 -3.61
N GLN A 685 5.10 -21.08 -4.33
CA GLN A 685 5.36 -19.72 -3.85
C GLN A 685 4.16 -18.82 -4.11
N ILE A 686 3.59 -18.84 -5.31
CA ILE A 686 2.61 -17.82 -5.71
C ILE A 686 1.14 -18.21 -5.47
N LEU A 687 0.71 -19.46 -5.71
CA LEU A 687 -0.70 -19.83 -5.62
C LEU A 687 -1.35 -19.66 -4.22
N PRO A 688 -0.63 -19.83 -3.09
CA PRO A 688 -1.19 -19.53 -1.76
C PRO A 688 -1.68 -18.08 -1.58
N TRP A 689 -1.15 -17.13 -2.36
CA TRP A 689 -1.58 -15.73 -2.35
C TRP A 689 -2.91 -15.50 -3.09
N PHE A 690 -3.37 -16.49 -3.88
CA PHE A 690 -4.57 -16.42 -4.72
C PHE A 690 -5.68 -17.40 -4.29
N GLY A 691 -5.71 -17.86 -3.04
CA GLY A 691 -6.93 -18.46 -2.47
C GLY A 691 -6.75 -19.44 -1.32
N LYS A 692 -7.89 -19.82 -0.71
CA LYS A 692 -7.98 -20.82 0.39
C LYS A 692 -8.18 -22.28 -0.10
N SER A 693 -8.19 -22.55 -1.41
CA SER A 693 -8.42 -23.93 -1.91
C SER A 693 -7.16 -24.77 -1.73
N GLN A 694 -7.28 -25.91 -1.03
CA GLN A 694 -6.17 -26.85 -0.87
C GLN A 694 -5.67 -27.41 -2.20
N LEU A 695 -6.54 -27.62 -3.19
CA LEU A 695 -6.12 -28.13 -4.50
C LEU A 695 -5.20 -27.17 -5.25
N ILE A 696 -5.48 -25.87 -5.13
CA ILE A 696 -4.66 -24.79 -5.71
C ILE A 696 -3.31 -24.69 -4.98
N ALA A 697 -3.29 -24.88 -3.66
CA ALA A 697 -2.05 -24.87 -2.87
C ALA A 697 -1.20 -26.16 -2.98
N ASP A 698 -1.83 -27.32 -3.16
CA ASP A 698 -1.17 -28.64 -3.25
C ASP A 698 -0.65 -28.95 -4.67
N ALA A 699 -1.06 -28.18 -5.69
CA ALA A 699 -0.56 -28.28 -7.05
C ALA A 699 0.89 -27.78 -7.14
N LYS A 700 1.82 -28.70 -7.42
CA LYS A 700 3.24 -28.38 -7.68
C LYS A 700 3.47 -28.36 -9.18
N THR A 701 3.75 -27.20 -9.76
CA THR A 701 3.86 -26.99 -11.22
C THR A 701 4.58 -25.67 -11.50
N THR A 702 5.16 -25.54 -12.70
CA THR A 702 5.71 -24.27 -13.19
C THR A 702 4.60 -23.50 -13.90
N LEU A 703 4.36 -22.24 -13.52
CA LEU A 703 3.33 -21.40 -14.10
C LEU A 703 3.89 -20.44 -15.14
N ALA A 704 3.19 -20.32 -16.26
CA ALA A 704 3.35 -19.26 -17.25
C ALA A 704 1.98 -18.71 -17.65
N GLY A 705 1.92 -17.49 -18.16
CA GLY A 705 0.64 -16.88 -18.52
C GLY A 705 0.74 -15.48 -19.08
N LYS A 706 -0.36 -15.03 -19.69
CA LYS A 706 -0.51 -13.67 -20.23
C LYS A 706 -1.96 -13.24 -20.14
N GLY A 707 -2.23 -12.18 -19.39
CA GLY A 707 -3.60 -11.77 -19.08
C GLY A 707 -3.68 -10.51 -18.24
N THR A 708 -4.90 -10.02 -18.01
CA THR A 708 -5.17 -8.84 -17.19
C THR A 708 -5.37 -9.23 -15.74
N PHE A 709 -4.48 -8.79 -14.86
CA PHE A 709 -4.63 -8.82 -13.41
C PHE A 709 -5.35 -7.56 -12.91
N SER A 710 -6.15 -7.66 -11.85
CA SER A 710 -6.74 -6.48 -11.18
C SER A 710 -6.84 -6.61 -9.65
N TYR A 711 -6.80 -5.47 -8.97
CA TYR A 711 -6.90 -5.30 -7.50
C TYR A 711 -7.68 -4.01 -7.19
N PRO A 712 -8.52 -3.92 -6.14
CA PRO A 712 -8.66 -4.82 -4.98
C PRO A 712 -9.52 -6.07 -5.21
N TYR A 713 -10.28 -6.12 -6.29
CA TYR A 713 -10.99 -7.33 -6.71
C TYR A 713 -9.98 -8.30 -7.33
N VAL A 714 -9.21 -9.01 -6.50
CA VAL A 714 -8.13 -9.92 -6.94
C VAL A 714 -8.69 -10.88 -7.97
N SER A 715 -8.33 -10.64 -9.21
CA SER A 715 -8.88 -11.29 -10.40
C SER A 715 -7.83 -11.35 -11.50
N TYR A 716 -7.97 -12.34 -12.37
CA TYR A 716 -7.10 -12.57 -13.52
C TYR A 716 -7.93 -13.04 -14.70
N ASN A 717 -7.68 -12.51 -15.89
CA ASN A 717 -8.32 -12.92 -17.13
C ASN A 717 -7.28 -13.04 -18.27
N GLY A 718 -7.04 -14.25 -18.79
CA GLY A 718 -6.16 -14.48 -19.93
C GLY A 718 -5.69 -15.92 -20.07
N LEU A 719 -4.52 -16.14 -20.69
CA LEU A 719 -3.91 -17.46 -20.81
C LEU A 719 -3.21 -17.86 -19.50
N LEU A 720 -3.46 -19.07 -19.01
CA LEU A 720 -2.70 -19.68 -17.91
C LEU A 720 -2.21 -21.09 -18.31
N LEU A 721 -0.91 -21.33 -18.16
CA LEU A 721 -0.20 -22.58 -18.45
C LEU A 721 0.39 -23.15 -17.15
N LEU A 722 0.18 -24.44 -16.91
CA LEU A 722 0.74 -25.20 -15.79
C LEU A 722 1.60 -26.33 -16.37
N GLN A 723 2.94 -26.21 -16.27
CA GLN A 723 3.89 -27.15 -16.86
C GLN A 723 4.49 -28.10 -15.82
N ASP A 724 4.81 -29.32 -16.26
CA ASP A 724 5.47 -30.41 -15.51
C ASP A 724 4.89 -30.61 -14.09
N GLY A 725 3.57 -30.66 -14.02
CA GLY A 725 2.83 -30.51 -12.78
C GLY A 725 2.35 -31.82 -12.16
N ARG A 726 2.11 -31.79 -10.85
CA ARG A 726 1.59 -32.92 -10.08
C ARG A 726 0.76 -32.51 -8.87
N LEU A 727 -0.26 -33.32 -8.60
CA LEU A 727 -1.04 -33.33 -7.38
C LEU A 727 -0.65 -34.55 -6.54
N SER A 728 -0.30 -34.30 -5.28
CA SER A 728 0.13 -35.34 -4.34
C SER A 728 -0.55 -35.16 -3.00
N GLN A 729 -0.89 -36.27 -2.34
CA GLN A 729 -1.41 -36.26 -0.97
C GLN A 729 -0.39 -36.91 -0.03
N LYS A 730 -0.19 -36.32 1.15
CA LYS A 730 0.60 -36.95 2.21
C LYS A 730 -0.27 -37.96 2.97
N ASP A 731 0.24 -39.18 3.15
CA ASP A 731 -0.44 -40.22 3.92
C ASP A 731 -0.29 -40.03 5.44
N LYS A 732 -0.87 -40.94 6.24
CA LYS A 732 -0.76 -40.92 7.71
C LYS A 732 0.68 -41.10 8.23
N LYS A 733 1.63 -41.51 7.38
CA LYS A 733 3.07 -41.65 7.66
C LYS A 733 3.87 -40.49 7.05
N ASN A 734 3.20 -39.43 6.61
CA ASN A 734 3.77 -38.23 5.98
C ASN A 734 4.46 -38.51 4.63
N LYS A 735 4.23 -39.68 4.01
CA LYS A 735 4.78 -40.03 2.69
C LYS A 735 3.92 -39.39 1.60
N GLU A 736 4.57 -38.67 0.68
CA GLU A 736 3.91 -38.01 -0.44
C GLU A 736 3.60 -39.02 -1.55
N ASN A 737 2.31 -39.25 -1.82
CA ASN A 737 1.83 -40.10 -2.90
C ASN A 737 1.20 -39.23 -3.99
N THR A 738 1.84 -39.18 -5.17
CA THR A 738 1.28 -38.53 -6.37
C THR A 738 0.17 -39.40 -6.95
N TYR A 739 -0.99 -38.79 -7.22
CA TYR A 739 -2.17 -39.50 -7.75
C TYR A 739 -2.62 -38.98 -9.11
N PHE A 740 -2.17 -37.78 -9.50
CA PHE A 740 -2.40 -37.18 -10.80
C PHE A 740 -1.19 -36.29 -11.17
N SER A 741 -0.65 -36.45 -12.37
CA SER A 741 0.41 -35.60 -12.93
C SER A 741 0.16 -35.31 -14.40
N TRP A 742 0.75 -34.25 -14.94
CA TRP A 742 0.56 -33.79 -16.31
C TRP A 742 1.86 -33.17 -16.85
N GLN A 743 2.02 -33.16 -18.18
CA GLN A 743 3.09 -32.40 -18.83
C GLN A 743 2.70 -30.94 -19.01
N GLU A 744 1.47 -30.68 -19.48
CA GLU A 744 0.92 -29.32 -19.61
C GLU A 744 -0.58 -29.32 -19.29
N ILE A 745 -1.04 -28.31 -18.53
CA ILE A 745 -2.45 -27.89 -18.53
C ILE A 745 -2.50 -26.46 -19.07
N ASN A 746 -3.27 -26.27 -20.14
CA ASN A 746 -3.41 -25.02 -20.87
C ASN A 746 -4.85 -24.51 -20.75
N LEU A 747 -5.02 -23.41 -20.03
CA LEU A 747 -6.31 -22.76 -19.73
C LEU A 747 -6.44 -21.50 -20.59
N GLN A 748 -7.23 -21.59 -21.65
CA GLN A 748 -7.59 -20.48 -22.52
C GLN A 748 -8.74 -19.67 -21.90
N ASP A 749 -8.67 -18.34 -22.01
CA ASP A 749 -9.59 -17.38 -21.39
C ASP A 749 -9.88 -17.71 -19.90
N PHE A 750 -8.80 -18.03 -19.17
CA PHE A 750 -8.84 -18.36 -17.75
C PHE A 750 -9.32 -17.15 -16.95
N ARG A 751 -10.50 -17.28 -16.34
CA ARG A 751 -11.20 -16.27 -15.55
C ARG A 751 -11.18 -16.66 -14.07
N TYR A 752 -10.27 -16.05 -13.32
CA TYR A 752 -10.21 -16.14 -11.87
C TYR A 752 -10.79 -14.88 -11.21
N ASN A 753 -11.62 -15.05 -10.18
CA ASN A 753 -11.96 -14.02 -9.20
C ASN A 753 -11.91 -14.63 -7.79
N SER A 754 -11.36 -13.89 -6.84
CA SER A 754 -11.26 -14.26 -5.43
C SER A 754 -12.58 -14.16 -4.64
N ASN A 755 -13.45 -13.19 -4.97
CA ASN A 755 -14.67 -12.93 -4.20
C ASN A 755 -15.83 -12.38 -5.08
N PRO A 756 -16.92 -13.15 -5.29
CA PRO A 756 -17.04 -14.56 -4.97
C PRO A 756 -16.01 -15.40 -5.75
N LEU A 757 -15.58 -16.54 -5.20
CA LEU A 757 -14.61 -17.41 -5.85
C LEU A 757 -15.20 -17.94 -7.18
N HIS A 758 -14.59 -17.51 -8.29
CA HIS A 758 -14.91 -17.92 -9.65
C HIS A 758 -13.66 -18.47 -10.32
N ILE A 759 -13.78 -19.63 -10.97
CA ILE A 759 -12.71 -20.27 -11.73
C ILE A 759 -13.34 -20.81 -13.02
N GLY A 760 -12.99 -20.22 -14.17
CA GLY A 760 -13.49 -20.69 -15.46
C GLY A 760 -12.47 -20.57 -16.58
N ALA A 761 -12.75 -21.22 -17.70
CA ALA A 761 -11.93 -21.19 -18.92
C ALA A 761 -12.80 -21.54 -20.14
N SER A 762 -12.48 -20.99 -21.31
CA SER A 762 -13.13 -21.38 -22.58
C SER A 762 -12.66 -22.79 -23.00
N GLN A 763 -11.37 -23.07 -22.87
CA GLN A 763 -10.80 -24.41 -23.06
C GLN A 763 -9.74 -24.74 -22.00
N CYS A 764 -9.82 -25.93 -21.42
CA CYS A 764 -8.80 -26.54 -20.57
C CYS A 764 -8.20 -27.74 -21.30
N THR A 765 -6.97 -27.65 -21.79
CA THR A 765 -6.28 -28.75 -22.49
C THR A 765 -5.29 -29.41 -21.55
N ILE A 766 -5.41 -30.71 -21.32
CA ILE A 766 -4.57 -31.50 -20.41
C ILE A 766 -3.74 -32.48 -21.25
N VAL A 767 -2.43 -32.26 -21.31
CA VAL A 767 -1.47 -33.03 -22.11
C VAL A 767 -0.71 -34.02 -21.24
N ALA A 768 -0.69 -35.27 -21.71
CA ALA A 768 -0.08 -36.42 -21.04
C ALA A 768 -0.46 -36.58 -19.55
N PRO A 769 -1.75 -36.52 -19.16
CA PRO A 769 -2.14 -36.79 -17.79
C PRO A 769 -1.86 -38.25 -17.42
N ALA A 770 -1.16 -38.49 -16.32
CA ALA A 770 -0.92 -39.81 -15.76
C ALA A 770 -1.63 -39.97 -14.41
N MET A 771 -2.35 -41.08 -14.23
CA MET A 771 -3.04 -41.39 -12.97
C MET A 771 -3.10 -42.88 -12.66
N SER A 772 -3.42 -43.22 -11.42
CA SER A 772 -3.65 -44.61 -10.99
C SER A 772 -5.00 -44.75 -10.31
N TRP A 773 -5.82 -45.69 -10.77
CA TRP A 773 -7.14 -45.99 -10.21
C TRP A 773 -7.17 -47.38 -9.58
N THR A 774 -7.88 -47.53 -8.46
CA THR A 774 -8.10 -48.85 -7.83
C THR A 774 -9.55 -49.02 -7.39
N SER A 775 -10.22 -50.02 -7.96
CA SER A 775 -11.58 -50.44 -7.60
C SER A 775 -11.52 -51.55 -6.55
N SER A 776 -12.20 -51.38 -5.42
CA SER A 776 -12.27 -52.34 -4.31
C SER A 776 -13.71 -52.58 -3.85
N LYS A 777 -13.92 -53.46 -2.86
CA LYS A 777 -15.24 -53.71 -2.25
C LYS A 777 -15.79 -52.55 -1.42
N ASP A 778 -14.94 -51.57 -1.10
CA ASP A 778 -15.31 -50.35 -0.36
C ASP A 778 -15.31 -49.11 -1.28
N SER A 779 -14.92 -49.24 -2.54
CA SER A 779 -14.87 -48.14 -3.50
C SER A 779 -16.27 -47.74 -3.97
N GLN A 780 -16.61 -46.46 -3.87
CA GLN A 780 -17.80 -45.89 -4.50
C GLN A 780 -17.68 -45.91 -6.04
N HIS A 781 -18.81 -45.76 -6.73
CA HIS A 781 -18.84 -45.55 -8.18
C HIS A 781 -17.92 -44.38 -8.60
N MET A 782 -17.15 -44.54 -9.68
CA MET A 782 -16.07 -43.61 -10.06
C MET A 782 -16.55 -42.16 -10.21
N ALA A 783 -17.73 -41.94 -10.80
CA ALA A 783 -18.35 -40.62 -10.91
C ALA A 783 -18.62 -39.96 -9.54
N ILE A 784 -18.99 -40.73 -8.52
CA ILE A 784 -19.22 -40.22 -7.15
C ILE A 784 -17.90 -39.88 -6.49
N ALA A 785 -16.88 -40.74 -6.66
CA ALA A 785 -15.56 -40.51 -6.08
C ALA A 785 -14.93 -39.25 -6.67
N LEU A 786 -15.04 -39.03 -7.98
CA LEU A 786 -14.62 -37.79 -8.65
C LEU A 786 -15.45 -36.58 -8.19
N SER A 787 -16.78 -36.69 -8.16
CA SER A 787 -17.67 -35.64 -7.64
C SER A 787 -17.32 -35.27 -6.18
N SER A 788 -17.09 -36.26 -5.33
CA SER A 788 -16.76 -36.07 -3.91
C SER A 788 -15.35 -35.50 -3.73
N PHE A 789 -14.40 -35.88 -4.59
CA PHE A 789 -13.08 -35.27 -4.64
C PHE A 789 -13.18 -33.78 -5.01
N LEU A 790 -13.88 -33.43 -6.08
CA LEU A 790 -14.06 -32.04 -6.52
C LEU A 790 -14.80 -31.21 -5.45
N LEU A 791 -15.94 -31.70 -4.96
CA LEU A 791 -16.71 -31.05 -3.91
C LEU A 791 -15.89 -30.84 -2.63
N LYS A 792 -15.06 -31.81 -2.21
CA LYS A 792 -14.20 -31.66 -1.02
C LYS A 792 -13.15 -30.56 -1.20
N HIS A 793 -12.53 -30.47 -2.37
CA HIS A 793 -11.39 -29.59 -2.62
C HIS A 793 -11.75 -28.17 -3.06
N PHE A 794 -12.96 -27.98 -3.61
CA PHE A 794 -13.51 -26.66 -3.96
C PHE A 794 -14.48 -26.09 -2.91
N GLN A 795 -14.89 -26.85 -1.89
CA GLN A 795 -15.64 -26.28 -0.76
C GLN A 795 -14.77 -25.33 0.08
N ALA A 796 -15.30 -24.14 0.38
CA ALA A 796 -14.60 -23.14 1.18
C ALA A 796 -14.39 -23.60 2.63
N VAL A 797 -13.17 -23.98 2.98
CA VAL A 797 -12.77 -24.23 4.37
C VAL A 797 -12.76 -22.89 5.11
N ASP A 798 -13.56 -22.83 6.17
CA ASP A 798 -13.63 -21.71 7.11
C ASP A 798 -14.09 -22.33 8.42
N ASN A 799 -13.26 -22.22 9.46
CA ASN A 799 -13.40 -22.97 10.71
C ASN A 799 -14.40 -22.34 11.70
N GLU A 800 -15.09 -21.26 11.30
CA GLU A 800 -16.01 -20.54 12.17
C GLU A 800 -17.46 -20.58 11.66
N LYS A 801 -18.25 -21.43 12.34
CA LYS A 801 -19.72 -21.54 12.33
C LYS A 801 -20.38 -22.14 11.06
N PRO A 802 -21.41 -23.00 11.23
CA PRO A 802 -22.11 -23.65 10.13
C PRO A 802 -23.22 -22.75 9.56
N LYS A 803 -22.88 -21.88 8.60
CA LYS A 803 -23.84 -21.42 7.59
C LYS A 803 -23.74 -22.31 6.34
N PRO A 804 -24.84 -22.57 5.61
CA PRO A 804 -24.76 -23.30 4.34
C PRO A 804 -23.90 -22.51 3.35
N LYS A 805 -22.69 -23.02 3.08
CA LYS A 805 -21.71 -22.36 2.20
C LYS A 805 -22.11 -22.58 0.75
N LYS A 806 -22.24 -21.50 -0.02
CA LYS A 806 -22.36 -21.57 -1.48
C LYS A 806 -21.07 -22.17 -2.04
N LEU A 807 -21.20 -23.09 -3.00
CA LEU A 807 -20.07 -23.57 -3.79
C LEU A 807 -19.46 -22.42 -4.60
N PRO A 808 -18.15 -22.44 -4.89
CA PRO A 808 -17.56 -21.50 -5.85
C PRO A 808 -18.13 -21.75 -7.24
N VAL A 809 -18.09 -20.73 -8.08
CA VAL A 809 -18.51 -20.84 -9.49
C VAL A 809 -17.35 -21.46 -10.27
N ILE A 810 -17.57 -22.66 -10.79
CA ILE A 810 -16.66 -23.38 -11.69
C ILE A 810 -17.34 -23.42 -13.06
N GLU A 811 -16.68 -22.92 -14.10
CA GLU A 811 -17.23 -22.86 -15.46
C GLU A 811 -16.14 -23.17 -16.51
N LEU A 812 -16.00 -24.44 -16.91
CA LEU A 812 -15.13 -24.85 -18.02
C LEU A 812 -16.02 -25.26 -19.20
N HIS A 813 -15.99 -24.50 -20.29
CA HIS A 813 -16.84 -24.80 -21.46
C HIS A 813 -16.40 -26.09 -22.15
N LYS A 814 -15.09 -26.30 -22.29
CA LYS A 814 -14.50 -27.51 -22.87
C LYS A 814 -13.24 -27.93 -22.12
N VAL A 815 -13.15 -29.19 -21.74
CA VAL A 815 -11.93 -29.86 -21.30
C VAL A 815 -11.50 -30.83 -22.40
N VAL A 816 -10.23 -30.78 -22.79
CA VAL A 816 -9.63 -31.66 -23.79
C VAL A 816 -8.53 -32.45 -23.09
N ILE A 817 -8.51 -33.77 -23.27
CA ILE A 817 -7.48 -34.66 -22.77
C ILE A 817 -6.71 -35.21 -23.99
N THR A 818 -5.38 -35.29 -23.89
CA THR A 818 -4.55 -35.81 -24.98
C THR A 818 -3.39 -36.65 -24.45
N ALA A 819 -3.18 -37.83 -25.05
CA ALA A 819 -2.06 -38.74 -24.76
C ALA A 819 -1.91 -39.16 -23.28
N GLY A 820 -3.03 -39.26 -22.55
CA GLY A 820 -3.04 -39.67 -21.16
C GLY A 820 -2.72 -41.15 -20.93
N THR A 821 -2.32 -41.48 -19.71
CA THR A 821 -2.07 -42.85 -19.24
C THR A 821 -2.79 -43.10 -17.92
N MET A 822 -3.37 -44.29 -17.77
CA MET A 822 -4.01 -44.70 -16.51
C MET A 822 -3.66 -46.14 -16.17
N LYS A 823 -3.16 -46.36 -14.96
CA LYS A 823 -2.99 -47.71 -14.39
C LYS A 823 -4.26 -48.09 -13.64
N TYR A 824 -4.97 -49.10 -14.12
CA TYR A 824 -6.21 -49.60 -13.53
C TYR A 824 -5.96 -50.90 -12.75
N ARG A 825 -6.55 -51.00 -11.56
CA ARG A 825 -6.50 -52.21 -10.72
C ARG A 825 -7.87 -52.52 -10.14
N ASP A 826 -8.32 -53.76 -10.29
CA ASP A 826 -9.59 -54.23 -9.74
C ASP A 826 -9.38 -55.34 -8.72
N THR A 827 -9.57 -55.02 -7.44
CA THR A 827 -9.48 -55.96 -6.33
C THR A 827 -10.84 -56.54 -5.91
N ARG A 828 -11.91 -56.27 -6.68
CA ARG A 828 -13.20 -56.97 -6.53
C ARG A 828 -13.16 -58.36 -7.16
N LEU A 829 -12.25 -58.54 -8.14
CA LEU A 829 -11.89 -59.80 -8.75
C LEU A 829 -10.83 -60.54 -7.93
N ASN A 830 -10.81 -61.87 -8.00
CA ASN A 830 -9.84 -62.71 -7.30
C ASN A 830 -9.29 -63.81 -8.24
N PRO A 831 -8.01 -63.77 -8.65
CA PRO A 831 -7.02 -62.75 -8.32
C PRO A 831 -7.36 -61.37 -8.89
N ALA A 832 -6.76 -60.31 -8.31
CA ALA A 832 -6.99 -58.94 -8.74
C ALA A 832 -6.51 -58.70 -10.17
N TRP A 833 -7.36 -58.08 -10.99
CA TRP A 833 -7.01 -57.69 -12.37
C TRP A 833 -6.20 -56.40 -12.35
N ASN A 834 -5.19 -56.29 -13.21
CA ASN A 834 -4.41 -55.08 -13.44
C ASN A 834 -4.36 -54.86 -14.95
N SER A 835 -4.49 -53.62 -15.38
CA SER A 835 -4.58 -53.22 -16.80
C SER A 835 -3.99 -51.82 -16.97
N GLU A 836 -3.43 -51.53 -18.14
CA GLU A 836 -2.87 -50.22 -18.48
C GLU A 836 -3.63 -49.60 -19.65
N ILE A 837 -4.12 -48.38 -19.44
CA ILE A 837 -4.74 -47.55 -20.46
C ILE A 837 -3.68 -46.59 -21.01
N GLY A 838 -3.37 -46.71 -22.30
CA GLY A 838 -2.52 -45.80 -23.05
C GLY A 838 -3.31 -44.86 -23.95
N GLY A 839 -2.67 -43.79 -24.43
CA GLY A 839 -3.21 -42.92 -25.48
C GLY A 839 -4.48 -42.13 -25.11
N LEU A 840 -4.92 -42.15 -23.85
CA LEU A 840 -6.22 -41.63 -23.41
C LEU A 840 -6.43 -40.19 -23.89
N SER A 841 -7.42 -39.99 -24.74
CA SER A 841 -7.71 -38.72 -25.40
C SER A 841 -9.22 -38.52 -25.54
N GLY A 842 -9.67 -37.27 -25.56
CA GLY A 842 -11.09 -36.96 -25.71
C GLY A 842 -11.52 -35.62 -25.13
N THR A 843 -12.83 -35.43 -24.96
CA THR A 843 -13.42 -34.16 -24.53
C THR A 843 -14.47 -34.34 -23.44
N ILE A 844 -14.58 -33.32 -22.59
CA ILE A 844 -15.68 -33.12 -21.62
C ILE A 844 -16.21 -31.70 -21.86
N GLU A 845 -17.51 -31.53 -22.06
CA GLU A 845 -18.12 -30.22 -22.34
C GLU A 845 -19.04 -29.78 -21.20
N LYS A 846 -19.21 -28.47 -21.04
CA LYS A 846 -20.09 -27.84 -20.03
C LYS A 846 -19.83 -28.33 -18.59
N VAL A 847 -18.59 -28.23 -18.11
CA VAL A 847 -18.28 -28.53 -16.70
C VAL A 847 -18.65 -27.31 -15.85
N SER A 848 -19.76 -27.42 -15.12
CA SER A 848 -20.35 -26.35 -14.33
C SER A 848 -20.62 -26.75 -12.88
N SER A 849 -20.42 -25.82 -11.94
CA SER A 849 -20.86 -25.98 -10.54
C SER A 849 -22.24 -25.37 -10.25
N ASP A 850 -22.87 -24.69 -11.21
CA ASP A 850 -24.22 -24.18 -11.07
C ASP A 850 -25.24 -25.34 -11.05
N PRO A 851 -26.05 -25.50 -9.97
CA PRO A 851 -27.06 -26.55 -9.88
C PRO A 851 -28.13 -26.52 -10.99
N ALA A 852 -28.30 -25.41 -11.71
CA ALA A 852 -29.23 -25.29 -12.83
C ALA A 852 -28.65 -25.70 -14.19
N SER A 853 -27.35 -26.03 -14.26
CA SER A 853 -26.70 -26.43 -15.52
C SER A 853 -27.08 -27.85 -15.96
N GLU A 854 -27.02 -28.08 -17.28
CA GLU A 854 -27.14 -29.41 -17.87
C GLU A 854 -25.96 -30.32 -17.46
N PRO A 855 -26.14 -31.66 -17.44
CA PRO A 855 -25.04 -32.60 -17.19
C PRO A 855 -23.90 -32.44 -18.21
N SER A 856 -22.66 -32.47 -17.73
CA SER A 856 -21.47 -32.39 -18.58
C SER A 856 -21.37 -33.61 -19.47
N SER A 857 -21.45 -33.45 -20.79
CA SER A 857 -21.22 -34.53 -21.76
C SER A 857 -19.73 -34.85 -21.85
N PHE A 858 -19.39 -36.11 -22.12
CA PHE A 858 -18.01 -36.51 -22.37
C PHE A 858 -17.92 -37.63 -23.41
N THR A 859 -16.78 -37.67 -24.10
CA THR A 859 -16.37 -38.75 -24.99
C THR A 859 -14.86 -38.91 -24.84
N LEU A 860 -14.42 -40.08 -24.40
CA LEU A 860 -13.02 -40.45 -24.21
C LEU A 860 -12.73 -41.74 -24.98
N GLY A 861 -11.52 -41.88 -25.50
CA GLY A 861 -11.03 -43.12 -26.10
C GLY A 861 -9.53 -43.29 -25.84
N GLY A 862 -9.04 -44.49 -26.06
CA GLY A 862 -7.64 -44.87 -25.84
C GLY A 862 -7.49 -46.37 -25.96
N ASP A 863 -6.32 -46.88 -25.58
CA ASP A 863 -5.98 -48.29 -25.73
C ASP A 863 -5.95 -48.97 -24.36
N LEU A 864 -6.83 -49.94 -24.11
CA LEU A 864 -6.84 -50.79 -22.93
C LEU A 864 -6.00 -52.05 -23.22
N ASP A 865 -4.84 -52.19 -22.58
CA ASP A 865 -3.88 -53.27 -22.84
C ASP A 865 -3.55 -53.45 -24.34
N SER A 866 -3.46 -52.33 -25.08
CA SER A 866 -3.24 -52.21 -26.54
C SER A 866 -4.47 -52.39 -27.45
N LEU A 867 -5.69 -52.49 -26.91
CA LEU A 867 -6.92 -52.54 -27.72
C LEU A 867 -7.78 -51.27 -27.60
N PRO A 868 -8.29 -50.72 -28.71
CA PRO A 868 -9.03 -49.46 -28.70
C PRO A 868 -10.38 -49.63 -28.00
N PHE A 869 -10.66 -48.75 -27.04
CA PHE A 869 -11.98 -48.59 -26.43
C PHE A 869 -12.52 -47.17 -26.64
N THR A 870 -13.84 -47.02 -26.54
CA THR A 870 -14.47 -45.71 -26.40
C THR A 870 -15.44 -45.70 -25.22
N VAL A 871 -15.50 -44.58 -24.50
CA VAL A 871 -16.48 -44.35 -23.45
C VAL A 871 -17.08 -42.96 -23.60
N SER A 872 -18.41 -42.91 -23.76
CA SER A 872 -19.16 -41.67 -23.90
C SER A 872 -20.30 -41.60 -22.88
N GLY A 873 -20.81 -40.40 -22.61
CA GLY A 873 -21.89 -40.26 -21.63
C GLY A 873 -22.12 -38.84 -21.17
N SER A 874 -22.80 -38.72 -20.02
CA SER A 874 -22.99 -37.44 -19.34
C SER A 874 -22.91 -37.59 -17.81
N VAL A 875 -22.42 -36.57 -17.11
CA VAL A 875 -22.27 -36.62 -15.65
C VAL A 875 -22.42 -35.24 -15.00
N ASN A 876 -23.20 -35.21 -13.92
CA ASN A 876 -23.29 -34.06 -13.03
C ASN A 876 -22.20 -34.12 -11.95
N LEU A 877 -21.06 -33.48 -12.17
CA LEU A 877 -19.91 -33.52 -11.24
C LEU A 877 -20.14 -32.77 -9.92
N PHE A 878 -20.91 -31.68 -9.94
CA PHE A 878 -21.13 -30.81 -8.77
C PHE A 878 -22.56 -30.84 -8.20
N HIS A 879 -23.55 -31.34 -8.96
CA HIS A 879 -24.94 -31.38 -8.50
C HIS A 879 -25.17 -32.45 -7.41
N PRO A 880 -25.92 -32.18 -6.32
CA PRO A 880 -26.12 -33.13 -5.22
C PRO A 880 -26.74 -34.47 -5.62
N ALA A 881 -27.59 -34.51 -6.65
CA ALA A 881 -28.18 -35.75 -7.14
C ALA A 881 -27.21 -36.64 -7.95
N ARG A 882 -26.02 -36.12 -8.31
CA ARG A 882 -24.89 -36.83 -8.95
C ARG A 882 -25.27 -37.73 -10.13
N GLN A 883 -26.29 -37.35 -10.89
CA GLN A 883 -26.87 -38.17 -11.96
C GLN A 883 -25.92 -38.30 -13.15
N GLY A 884 -26.06 -39.37 -13.94
CA GLY A 884 -25.33 -39.51 -15.20
C GLY A 884 -25.56 -40.84 -15.91
N SER A 885 -24.89 -40.98 -17.05
CA SER A 885 -24.86 -42.19 -17.87
C SER A 885 -23.48 -42.38 -18.51
N THR A 886 -23.11 -43.64 -18.76
CA THR A 886 -21.93 -44.05 -19.53
C THR A 886 -22.31 -45.16 -20.50
N GLN A 887 -21.81 -45.09 -21.73
CA GLN A 887 -21.71 -46.21 -22.66
C GLN A 887 -20.22 -46.48 -22.89
N PHE A 888 -19.74 -47.64 -22.46
CA PHE A 888 -18.38 -48.12 -22.74
C PHE A 888 -18.45 -49.18 -23.83
N THR A 889 -17.54 -49.11 -24.81
CA THR A 889 -17.39 -50.11 -25.87
C THR A 889 -15.93 -50.51 -26.04
N ILE A 890 -15.71 -51.81 -26.18
CA ILE A 890 -14.44 -52.41 -26.60
C ILE A 890 -14.77 -53.64 -27.44
N SER A 891 -13.97 -53.88 -28.48
CA SER A 891 -14.09 -55.06 -29.32
C SER A 891 -12.90 -56.00 -29.12
N ASP A 892 -13.15 -57.28 -29.34
CA ASP A 892 -12.14 -58.32 -29.56
C ASP A 892 -11.09 -58.44 -28.42
N PHE A 893 -11.51 -58.20 -27.17
CA PHE A 893 -10.65 -58.24 -26.00
C PHE A 893 -10.32 -59.70 -25.59
N PRO A 894 -9.06 -60.10 -25.35
CA PRO A 894 -8.72 -61.49 -25.09
C PRO A 894 -9.40 -62.03 -23.82
N LEU A 895 -10.26 -63.04 -23.97
CA LEU A 895 -10.98 -63.66 -22.85
C LEU A 895 -10.03 -64.32 -21.83
N SER A 896 -8.88 -64.79 -22.33
CA SER A 896 -7.76 -65.34 -21.56
C SER A 896 -7.28 -64.42 -20.43
N THR A 897 -7.43 -63.10 -20.58
CA THR A 897 -7.13 -62.09 -19.54
C THR A 897 -7.91 -62.32 -18.24
N PHE A 898 -9.08 -62.94 -18.32
CA PHE A 898 -9.96 -63.24 -17.18
C PHE A 898 -9.99 -64.73 -16.78
N HIS A 899 -9.14 -65.57 -17.37
CA HIS A 899 -9.17 -67.03 -17.13
C HIS A 899 -9.06 -67.40 -15.64
N GLU A 900 -8.12 -66.80 -14.91
CA GLU A 900 -7.89 -67.11 -13.50
C GLU A 900 -9.09 -66.77 -12.61
N GLN A 901 -9.84 -65.73 -12.96
CA GLN A 901 -11.03 -65.26 -12.27
C GLN A 901 -12.25 -66.12 -12.63
N LEU A 902 -12.38 -66.54 -13.90
CA LEU A 902 -13.58 -67.21 -14.43
C LEU A 902 -13.56 -68.73 -14.26
N LYS A 903 -12.41 -69.40 -14.29
CA LYS A 903 -12.29 -70.89 -14.30
C LYS A 903 -12.90 -71.64 -13.11
N LYS A 904 -13.29 -70.94 -12.03
CA LYS A 904 -13.98 -71.50 -10.86
C LYS A 904 -15.49 -71.23 -10.84
N HIS A 905 -15.98 -70.41 -11.76
CA HIS A 905 -17.34 -69.87 -11.76
C HIS A 905 -18.13 -70.24 -13.04
N VAL A 906 -17.46 -70.54 -14.16
CA VAL A 906 -18.13 -70.93 -15.40
C VAL A 906 -17.61 -72.27 -15.92
N ASP A 907 -18.53 -73.06 -16.49
CA ASP A 907 -18.28 -74.42 -16.99
C ASP A 907 -17.82 -74.42 -18.47
N VAL A 908 -17.05 -73.40 -18.86
CA VAL A 908 -16.56 -73.15 -20.23
C VAL A 908 -15.06 -72.86 -20.25
N ASN A 909 -14.42 -73.18 -21.36
CA ASN A 909 -13.01 -72.91 -21.60
C ASN A 909 -12.80 -71.41 -21.84
N THR A 910 -12.07 -70.76 -20.94
CA THR A 910 -11.77 -69.31 -20.98
C THR A 910 -10.31 -69.02 -21.29
N THR A 911 -9.57 -70.00 -21.83
CA THR A 911 -8.14 -69.85 -22.17
C THR A 911 -7.90 -69.22 -23.55
N HIS A 912 -8.91 -69.20 -24.41
CA HIS A 912 -8.90 -68.67 -25.78
C HIS A 912 -10.21 -67.89 -26.03
N GLY A 913 -10.37 -67.34 -27.25
CA GLY A 913 -11.53 -66.54 -27.65
C GLY A 913 -11.47 -65.06 -27.25
N GLU A 914 -12.38 -64.29 -27.86
CA GLU A 914 -12.39 -62.83 -27.78
C GLU A 914 -13.73 -62.32 -27.21
N LEU A 915 -13.67 -61.16 -26.55
CA LEU A 915 -14.75 -60.54 -25.79
C LEU A 915 -15.03 -59.16 -26.37
N SER A 916 -16.16 -59.02 -27.06
CA SER A 916 -16.72 -57.71 -27.39
C SER A 916 -17.74 -57.29 -26.31
N LEU A 917 -17.65 -56.05 -25.85
CA LEU A 917 -18.48 -55.53 -24.76
C LEU A 917 -19.07 -54.17 -25.12
N LYS A 918 -20.36 -54.01 -24.86
CA LYS A 918 -21.08 -52.73 -24.80
C LYS A 918 -21.77 -52.59 -23.45
N ASP A 919 -21.12 -51.91 -22.50
CA ASP A 919 -21.65 -51.67 -21.15
C ASP A 919 -22.39 -50.33 -21.08
N ASN A 920 -23.70 -50.36 -20.83
CA ASN A 920 -24.50 -49.15 -20.59
C ASN A 920 -24.83 -49.06 -19.11
N VAL A 921 -24.33 -48.04 -18.43
CA VAL A 921 -24.59 -47.79 -17.01
C VAL A 921 -25.27 -46.44 -16.85
N THR A 922 -26.39 -46.41 -16.14
CA THR A 922 -27.10 -45.19 -15.76
C THR A 922 -27.17 -45.10 -14.25
N TRP A 923 -27.03 -43.89 -13.69
CA TRP A 923 -27.12 -43.70 -12.25
C TRP A 923 -27.84 -42.39 -11.88
N GLY A 924 -28.61 -42.47 -10.81
CA GLY A 924 -29.47 -41.39 -10.33
C GLY A 924 -30.41 -41.88 -9.24
N ASN A 925 -31.00 -40.96 -8.49
CA ASN A 925 -31.98 -41.28 -7.42
C ASN A 925 -31.47 -42.31 -6.39
N GLY A 926 -30.16 -42.37 -6.15
CA GLY A 926 -29.53 -43.32 -5.22
C GLY A 926 -29.31 -44.74 -5.75
N MET A 927 -29.61 -44.99 -7.04
CA MET A 927 -29.46 -46.29 -7.70
C MET A 927 -28.52 -46.21 -8.91
N THR A 928 -27.96 -47.36 -9.27
CA THR A 928 -27.19 -47.62 -10.49
C THR A 928 -27.86 -48.78 -11.24
N ASN A 929 -28.16 -48.60 -12.52
CA ASN A 929 -28.68 -49.64 -13.40
C ASN A 929 -27.66 -49.91 -14.50
N ARG A 930 -27.27 -51.17 -14.66
CA ARG A 930 -26.38 -51.68 -15.72
C ARG A 930 -27.20 -52.52 -16.70
N ASP A 931 -27.04 -52.23 -17.98
CA ASP A 931 -27.48 -53.08 -19.09
C ASP A 931 -26.29 -53.27 -20.06
N SER A 932 -25.57 -54.39 -19.89
CA SER A 932 -24.40 -54.75 -20.68
C SER A 932 -24.74 -55.84 -21.68
N GLU A 933 -24.32 -55.62 -22.92
CA GLU A 933 -24.32 -56.61 -23.99
C GLU A 933 -22.88 -57.13 -24.14
N VAL A 934 -22.71 -58.43 -23.90
CA VAL A 934 -21.42 -59.13 -23.95
C VAL A 934 -21.49 -60.15 -25.06
N VAL A 935 -20.57 -60.11 -26.02
CA VAL A 935 -20.48 -61.07 -27.12
C VAL A 935 -19.13 -61.77 -27.05
N ILE A 936 -19.15 -63.11 -27.03
CA ILE A 936 -17.94 -63.93 -26.91
C ILE A 936 -17.81 -64.79 -28.17
N THR A 937 -16.62 -64.83 -28.76
CA THR A 937 -16.25 -65.74 -29.87
C THR A 937 -15.40 -66.91 -29.36
N GLU A 938 -15.38 -68.01 -30.11
CA GLU A 938 -14.57 -69.22 -29.82
C GLU A 938 -14.80 -69.83 -28.41
N LEU A 939 -16.00 -69.65 -27.85
CA LEU A 939 -16.32 -70.14 -26.51
C LEU A 939 -16.73 -71.63 -26.54
N GLU A 940 -15.95 -72.47 -25.87
CA GLU A 940 -16.16 -73.93 -25.81
C GLU A 940 -16.60 -74.40 -24.40
N PRO A 941 -17.41 -75.49 -24.29
CA PRO A 941 -17.73 -76.08 -23.00
C PRO A 941 -16.56 -76.86 -22.41
N LEU A 942 -16.43 -76.90 -21.08
CA LEU A 942 -15.47 -77.80 -20.43
C LEU A 942 -15.91 -79.28 -20.60
N PRO A 943 -14.96 -80.23 -20.63
CA PRO A 943 -15.29 -81.65 -20.76
C PRO A 943 -16.31 -82.14 -19.73
N ASN A 944 -17.27 -82.94 -20.19
CA ASN A 944 -18.41 -83.48 -19.42
C ASN A 944 -19.44 -82.45 -18.89
N LYS A 945 -19.36 -81.17 -19.26
CA LYS A 945 -20.33 -80.13 -18.84
C LYS A 945 -21.50 -79.98 -19.82
N ARG A 946 -22.39 -80.98 -19.82
CA ARG A 946 -23.54 -81.07 -20.74
C ARG A 946 -24.44 -79.83 -20.75
N ASP A 947 -24.76 -79.27 -19.59
CA ASP A 947 -25.64 -78.10 -19.51
C ASP A 947 -24.99 -76.84 -20.10
N ALA A 948 -23.68 -76.66 -19.90
CA ALA A 948 -22.92 -75.56 -20.51
C ALA A 948 -22.77 -75.76 -22.03
N ALA A 949 -22.54 -77.00 -22.48
CA ALA A 949 -22.53 -77.34 -23.91
C ALA A 949 -23.89 -77.05 -24.56
N MET A 950 -25.00 -77.33 -23.86
CA MET A 950 -26.36 -77.02 -24.32
C MET A 950 -26.61 -75.50 -24.40
N VAL A 951 -26.13 -74.72 -23.41
CA VAL A 951 -26.18 -73.25 -23.45
C VAL A 951 -25.48 -72.70 -24.68
N LEU A 952 -24.25 -73.13 -24.94
CA LEU A 952 -23.48 -72.68 -26.09
C LEU A 952 -24.15 -73.13 -27.41
N ALA A 953 -24.62 -74.37 -27.49
CA ALA A 953 -25.24 -74.91 -28.70
C ALA A 953 -26.58 -74.25 -29.08
N LEU A 954 -27.34 -73.74 -28.10
CA LEU A 954 -28.64 -73.07 -28.31
C LEU A 954 -28.56 -71.54 -28.40
N MET A 955 -27.53 -70.90 -27.84
CA MET A 955 -27.45 -69.44 -27.80
C MET A 955 -26.39 -68.87 -28.74
N SER A 956 -25.37 -69.65 -29.12
CA SER A 956 -24.41 -69.18 -30.13
C SER A 956 -25.06 -69.13 -31.51
N GLY A 957 -24.75 -68.07 -32.25
CA GLY A 957 -25.11 -67.95 -33.66
C GLY A 957 -24.35 -68.95 -34.54
N SER A 958 -24.79 -69.07 -35.80
CA SER A 958 -24.08 -69.88 -36.82
C SER A 958 -22.70 -69.32 -37.19
N ASP A 959 -22.39 -68.10 -36.77
CA ASP A 959 -21.10 -67.43 -36.84
C ASP A 959 -20.21 -67.66 -35.59
N GLY A 960 -20.66 -68.49 -34.64
CA GLY A 960 -19.91 -68.80 -33.41
C GLY A 960 -19.95 -67.70 -32.35
N ARG A 961 -20.77 -66.65 -32.52
CA ARG A 961 -20.93 -65.58 -31.53
C ARG A 961 -21.93 -65.97 -30.45
N PHE A 962 -21.50 -65.96 -29.19
CA PHE A 962 -22.34 -66.18 -28.02
C PHE A 962 -22.75 -64.83 -27.38
N PRO A 963 -24.01 -64.38 -27.52
CA PRO A 963 -24.53 -63.19 -26.86
C PRO A 963 -24.95 -63.51 -25.42
N LEU A 964 -24.45 -62.70 -24.47
CA LEU A 964 -24.75 -62.76 -23.06
C LEU A 964 -25.22 -61.39 -22.57
N LYS A 965 -26.51 -61.30 -22.22
CA LYS A 965 -27.09 -60.08 -21.66
C LYS A 965 -26.91 -60.04 -20.13
N VAL A 966 -26.30 -58.98 -19.62
CA VAL A 966 -26.02 -58.78 -18.19
C VAL A 966 -26.78 -57.54 -17.70
N VAL A 967 -27.80 -57.77 -16.86
CA VAL A 967 -28.61 -56.69 -16.26
C VAL A 967 -28.47 -56.74 -14.74
N SER A 968 -28.07 -55.63 -14.12
CA SER A 968 -28.01 -55.51 -12.66
C SER A 968 -28.42 -54.13 -12.16
N GLN A 969 -29.04 -54.10 -10.97
CA GLN A 969 -29.49 -52.87 -10.30
C GLN A 969 -28.97 -52.87 -8.86
N GLN A 970 -28.27 -51.80 -8.47
CA GLN A 970 -27.53 -51.70 -7.21
C GLN A 970 -27.65 -50.30 -6.60
N SER A 971 -27.38 -50.15 -5.29
CA SER A 971 -27.33 -48.82 -4.69
C SER A 971 -26.10 -48.07 -5.17
N LEU A 972 -26.27 -46.80 -5.48
CA LEU A 972 -25.21 -45.87 -5.86
C LEU A 972 -24.15 -45.69 -4.74
N ASN A 973 -24.54 -45.92 -3.48
CA ASN A 973 -23.64 -45.77 -2.33
C ASN A 973 -22.87 -47.06 -1.98
N THR A 974 -23.18 -48.20 -2.61
CA THR A 974 -22.46 -49.48 -2.44
C THR A 974 -21.43 -49.66 -3.56
N ALA A 975 -20.37 -50.42 -3.31
CA ALA A 975 -19.39 -50.71 -4.34
C ALA A 975 -20.03 -51.54 -5.47
N PRO A 976 -19.93 -51.10 -6.75
CA PRO A 976 -20.53 -51.83 -7.85
C PRO A 976 -19.85 -53.19 -8.02
N THR A 977 -20.60 -54.22 -8.41
CA THR A 977 -20.02 -55.52 -8.77
C THR A 977 -19.14 -55.42 -10.01
N ALA A 978 -18.10 -56.27 -10.05
CA ALA A 978 -17.25 -56.41 -11.22
C ALA A 978 -18.02 -57.14 -12.33
N LEU A 979 -17.97 -56.61 -13.56
CA LEU A 979 -18.74 -57.12 -14.69
C LEU A 979 -18.48 -58.61 -14.98
N ALA A 980 -17.23 -59.08 -14.86
CA ALA A 980 -16.90 -60.49 -15.05
C ALA A 980 -17.61 -61.43 -14.05
N ASN A 981 -17.90 -60.96 -12.82
CA ASN A 981 -18.68 -61.73 -11.85
C ASN A 981 -20.17 -61.73 -12.22
N ASP A 982 -20.72 -60.59 -12.65
CA ASP A 982 -22.11 -60.49 -13.12
C ASP A 982 -22.33 -61.38 -14.37
N ALA A 983 -21.38 -61.38 -15.31
CA ALA A 983 -21.38 -62.22 -16.50
C ALA A 983 -21.29 -63.71 -16.15
N ALA A 984 -20.40 -64.10 -15.23
CA ALA A 984 -20.33 -65.48 -14.75
C ALA A 984 -21.66 -65.95 -14.12
N ALA A 985 -22.29 -65.10 -13.29
CA ALA A 985 -23.60 -65.40 -12.70
C ALA A 985 -24.73 -65.46 -13.74
N ALA A 986 -24.70 -64.60 -14.75
CA ALA A 986 -25.62 -64.64 -15.88
C ALA A 986 -25.47 -65.94 -16.68
N PHE A 987 -24.23 -66.39 -16.96
CA PHE A 987 -23.96 -67.66 -17.61
C PHE A 987 -24.46 -68.85 -16.77
N GLN A 988 -24.14 -68.90 -15.47
CA GLN A 988 -24.67 -69.93 -14.56
C GLN A 988 -26.20 -70.00 -14.56
N LYS A 989 -26.89 -68.86 -14.64
CA LYS A 989 -28.36 -68.79 -14.73
C LYS A 989 -28.89 -69.42 -16.03
N LEU A 990 -28.15 -69.30 -17.14
CA LEU A 990 -28.44 -70.00 -18.38
C LEU A 990 -28.18 -71.51 -18.24
N THR A 991 -27.07 -71.92 -17.62
CA THR A 991 -26.80 -73.34 -17.33
C THR A 991 -27.91 -73.98 -16.48
N LEU A 992 -28.38 -73.28 -15.44
CA LEU A 992 -29.51 -73.72 -14.61
C LEU A 992 -30.82 -73.81 -15.37
N LYS A 993 -31.09 -72.87 -16.30
CA LYS A 993 -32.25 -72.98 -17.21
C LYS A 993 -32.14 -74.21 -18.11
N ALA A 994 -30.97 -74.45 -18.71
CA ALA A 994 -30.70 -75.59 -19.59
C ALA A 994 -31.00 -76.93 -18.89
N ALA A 995 -30.54 -77.05 -17.64
CA ALA A 995 -30.72 -78.24 -16.81
C ALA A 995 -32.20 -78.50 -16.42
N VAL A 996 -33.04 -77.45 -16.39
CA VAL A 996 -34.51 -77.58 -16.20
C VAL A 996 -35.20 -77.94 -17.51
N SER A 997 -34.92 -77.20 -18.59
CA SER A 997 -35.32 -77.55 -19.95
C SER A 997 -34.50 -76.74 -20.96
N PRO A 998 -33.87 -77.37 -21.97
CA PRO A 998 -33.14 -76.66 -23.03
C PRO A 998 -33.98 -75.59 -23.74
N LEU A 999 -35.28 -75.82 -23.92
CA LEU A 999 -36.17 -74.87 -24.60
C LEU A 999 -36.35 -73.54 -23.85
N LEU A 1000 -35.99 -73.44 -22.57
CA LEU A 1000 -35.97 -72.17 -21.81
C LEU A 1000 -34.84 -71.19 -22.22
N LEU A 1001 -33.98 -71.64 -23.14
CA LEU A 1001 -32.92 -70.86 -23.79
C LEU A 1001 -33.25 -70.47 -25.23
N ALA A 1002 -34.22 -71.12 -25.87
CA ALA A 1002 -34.61 -70.81 -27.23
C ALA A 1002 -35.24 -69.42 -27.32
N ASN A 1003 -35.17 -68.79 -28.50
CA ASN A 1003 -35.79 -67.49 -28.74
C ASN A 1003 -37.31 -67.52 -28.50
N GLU A 1004 -37.93 -66.37 -28.22
CA GLU A 1004 -39.38 -66.28 -27.93
C GLU A 1004 -40.26 -66.84 -29.07
N ASP A 1005 -39.78 -66.79 -30.32
CA ASP A 1005 -40.39 -67.42 -31.51
C ASP A 1005 -40.65 -68.94 -31.37
N TYR A 1006 -39.92 -69.59 -30.46
CA TYR A 1006 -39.99 -71.02 -30.15
C TYR A 1006 -40.62 -71.31 -28.78
N ALA A 1007 -41.11 -70.30 -28.06
CA ALA A 1007 -41.73 -70.49 -26.74
C ALA A 1007 -42.95 -71.44 -26.78
N SER A 1008 -43.63 -71.55 -27.93
CA SER A 1008 -44.72 -72.49 -28.17
C SER A 1008 -44.30 -73.97 -28.19
N LEU A 1009 -42.99 -74.27 -28.27
CA LEU A 1009 -42.47 -75.64 -28.18
C LEU A 1009 -42.39 -76.16 -26.73
N ILE A 1010 -42.41 -75.27 -25.74
CA ILE A 1010 -42.31 -75.63 -24.32
C ILE A 1010 -43.60 -76.35 -23.90
N GLY A 1011 -43.49 -77.60 -23.45
CA GLY A 1011 -44.63 -78.49 -23.18
C GLY A 1011 -45.24 -79.14 -24.43
N GLN A 1012 -44.66 -78.91 -25.61
CA GLN A 1012 -45.05 -79.51 -26.89
C GLN A 1012 -43.91 -80.36 -27.48
N GLU A 1013 -43.07 -80.97 -26.63
CA GLU A 1013 -41.92 -81.80 -27.02
C GLU A 1013 -42.33 -83.17 -27.59
N HIS A 1014 -43.29 -83.18 -28.51
CA HIS A 1014 -43.83 -84.39 -29.13
C HIS A 1014 -44.51 -84.08 -30.49
N ALA A 1015 -44.65 -85.12 -31.33
CA ALA A 1015 -45.55 -85.11 -32.47
C ALA A 1015 -46.73 -86.06 -32.23
N GLU A 1016 -47.94 -85.61 -32.58
CA GLU A 1016 -49.18 -86.38 -32.48
C GLU A 1016 -49.47 -87.15 -33.79
N PHE A 1017 -49.91 -88.40 -33.64
CA PHE A 1017 -50.29 -89.28 -34.74
C PHE A 1017 -51.81 -89.50 -34.79
N GLU A 1018 -52.31 -90.22 -35.79
CA GLU A 1018 -53.66 -90.80 -35.80
C GLU A 1018 -53.69 -92.13 -35.02
N PRO A 1019 -54.74 -92.43 -34.22
CA PRO A 1019 -54.79 -93.63 -33.38
C PRO A 1019 -54.54 -94.92 -34.15
N GLY A 1020 -53.67 -95.77 -33.61
CA GLY A 1020 -53.24 -97.04 -34.22
C GLY A 1020 -52.42 -96.92 -35.52
N LYS A 1021 -52.15 -95.69 -36.00
CA LYS A 1021 -51.58 -95.43 -37.34
C LYS A 1021 -50.23 -94.71 -37.27
N ILE A 1022 -49.49 -94.81 -38.38
CA ILE A 1022 -48.23 -94.08 -38.63
C ILE A 1022 -48.45 -92.74 -39.36
N LEU A 1023 -49.70 -92.29 -39.50
CA LEU A 1023 -50.05 -91.00 -40.08
C LEU A 1023 -49.99 -89.90 -39.00
N LEU A 1024 -49.36 -88.77 -39.29
CA LEU A 1024 -49.31 -87.59 -38.41
C LEU A 1024 -50.62 -86.79 -38.46
N THR A 1025 -51.02 -86.21 -37.33
CA THR A 1025 -52.08 -85.19 -37.32
C THR A 1025 -51.55 -83.85 -37.85
N GLY A 1026 -52.45 -82.91 -38.17
CA GLY A 1026 -52.04 -81.54 -38.53
C GLY A 1026 -51.20 -80.85 -37.44
N LYS A 1027 -51.50 -81.11 -36.16
CA LYS A 1027 -50.70 -80.61 -35.02
C LYS A 1027 -49.33 -81.29 -34.96
N GLY A 1028 -49.26 -82.60 -35.22
CA GLY A 1028 -48.00 -83.33 -35.31
C GLY A 1028 -47.09 -82.80 -36.41
N GLN A 1029 -47.65 -82.43 -37.56
CA GLN A 1029 -46.90 -81.79 -38.65
C GLN A 1029 -46.40 -80.38 -38.27
N GLU A 1030 -47.24 -79.55 -37.63
CA GLU A 1030 -46.85 -78.21 -37.18
C GLU A 1030 -45.71 -78.26 -36.14
N ALA A 1031 -45.80 -79.16 -35.16
CA ALA A 1031 -44.76 -79.36 -34.16
C ALA A 1031 -43.41 -79.76 -34.81
N LEU A 1032 -43.43 -80.71 -35.75
CA LEU A 1032 -42.23 -81.12 -36.49
C LEU A 1032 -41.61 -79.98 -37.31
N ALA A 1033 -42.42 -79.16 -37.98
CA ALA A 1033 -41.93 -78.01 -38.73
C ALA A 1033 -41.28 -76.97 -37.81
N ARG A 1034 -41.86 -76.70 -36.63
CA ARG A 1034 -41.29 -75.78 -35.62
C ARG A 1034 -39.98 -76.31 -35.02
N PHE A 1035 -39.91 -77.59 -34.66
CA PHE A 1035 -38.65 -78.22 -34.20
C PHE A 1035 -37.59 -78.25 -35.30
N SER A 1036 -37.97 -78.44 -36.56
CA SER A 1036 -37.05 -78.34 -37.70
C SER A 1036 -36.47 -76.94 -37.85
N SER A 1037 -37.31 -75.90 -37.75
CA SER A 1037 -36.84 -74.51 -37.78
C SER A 1037 -35.83 -74.24 -36.65
N LEU A 1038 -36.09 -74.74 -35.43
CA LEU A 1038 -35.15 -74.62 -34.31
C LEU A 1038 -33.82 -75.35 -34.60
N LEU A 1039 -33.87 -76.57 -35.13
CA LEU A 1039 -32.67 -77.36 -35.47
C LEU A 1039 -31.91 -76.76 -36.67
N GLN A 1040 -32.59 -76.09 -37.60
CA GLN A 1040 -31.92 -75.35 -38.68
C GLN A 1040 -31.29 -74.04 -38.18
N ALA A 1041 -31.91 -73.34 -37.23
CA ALA A 1041 -31.34 -72.14 -36.63
C ALA A 1041 -30.09 -72.42 -35.76
N HIS A 1042 -30.01 -73.59 -35.12
CA HIS A 1042 -28.93 -73.95 -34.20
C HIS A 1042 -28.25 -75.25 -34.64
N HIS A 1043 -27.11 -75.16 -35.34
CA HIS A 1043 -26.44 -76.33 -35.92
C HIS A 1043 -25.83 -77.30 -34.89
N ALA A 1044 -25.44 -76.80 -33.70
CA ALA A 1044 -24.76 -77.58 -32.67
C ALA A 1044 -25.68 -78.46 -31.80
N ILE A 1045 -27.00 -78.35 -31.96
CA ILE A 1045 -27.98 -79.25 -31.31
C ILE A 1045 -28.44 -80.38 -32.24
N GLY A 1046 -28.89 -81.48 -31.66
CA GLY A 1046 -29.55 -82.59 -32.31
C GLY A 1046 -30.82 -82.98 -31.57
N ILE A 1047 -31.58 -83.91 -32.13
CA ILE A 1047 -32.85 -84.39 -31.59
C ILE A 1047 -32.80 -85.90 -31.36
N THR A 1048 -33.24 -86.32 -30.18
CA THR A 1048 -33.49 -87.72 -29.85
C THR A 1048 -34.99 -87.98 -29.89
N ILE A 1049 -35.38 -88.91 -30.74
CA ILE A 1049 -36.76 -89.30 -31.02
C ILE A 1049 -37.08 -90.54 -30.19
N THR A 1050 -38.10 -90.46 -29.34
CA THR A 1050 -38.56 -91.57 -28.50
C THR A 1050 -39.93 -92.04 -28.96
N GLY A 1051 -39.97 -93.19 -29.62
CA GLY A 1051 -41.20 -93.84 -30.06
C GLY A 1051 -42.11 -94.18 -28.89
N SER A 1052 -43.37 -93.76 -28.98
CA SER A 1052 -44.38 -94.07 -27.97
C SER A 1052 -45.73 -94.47 -28.59
N VAL A 1053 -46.48 -95.22 -27.80
CA VAL A 1053 -47.85 -95.67 -28.10
C VAL A 1053 -48.67 -95.62 -26.81
N ASP A 1054 -49.96 -95.38 -26.93
CA ASP A 1054 -50.91 -95.56 -25.84
C ASP A 1054 -51.55 -96.95 -25.94
N ILE A 1055 -51.42 -97.77 -24.90
CA ILE A 1055 -51.86 -99.17 -24.91
C ILE A 1055 -53.37 -99.29 -25.14
N ALA A 1056 -54.17 -98.33 -24.63
CA ALA A 1056 -55.62 -98.37 -24.76
C ALA A 1056 -56.07 -97.76 -26.10
N ILE A 1057 -55.62 -96.55 -26.41
CA ILE A 1057 -56.09 -95.78 -27.58
C ILE A 1057 -55.56 -96.37 -28.88
N ASP A 1058 -54.25 -96.65 -28.97
CA ASP A 1058 -53.69 -97.28 -30.17
C ASP A 1058 -54.11 -98.75 -30.28
N GLY A 1059 -54.22 -99.46 -29.15
CA GLY A 1059 -54.66 -100.85 -29.10
C GLY A 1059 -56.09 -101.04 -29.62
N GLU A 1060 -57.04 -100.20 -29.20
CA GLU A 1060 -58.43 -100.28 -29.67
C GLU A 1060 -58.55 -99.91 -31.15
N ALA A 1061 -57.81 -98.88 -31.61
CA ALA A 1061 -57.79 -98.47 -33.01
C ALA A 1061 -57.16 -99.54 -33.93
N MET A 1062 -55.99 -100.09 -33.58
CA MET A 1062 -55.36 -101.19 -34.33
C MET A 1062 -56.28 -102.43 -34.37
N LYS A 1063 -56.93 -102.76 -33.25
CA LYS A 1063 -57.85 -103.90 -33.19
C LYS A 1063 -59.00 -103.73 -34.18
N LYS A 1064 -59.60 -102.55 -34.23
CA LYS A 1064 -60.72 -102.25 -35.13
C LYS A 1064 -60.32 -102.32 -36.60
N ASP A 1065 -59.19 -101.74 -36.98
CA ASP A 1065 -58.71 -101.75 -38.36
C ASP A 1065 -58.30 -103.17 -38.81
N LEU A 1066 -57.70 -103.98 -37.93
CA LEU A 1066 -57.40 -105.39 -38.21
C LEU A 1066 -58.66 -106.26 -38.24
N GLU A 1067 -59.70 -105.99 -37.42
CA GLU A 1067 -61.00 -106.68 -37.49
C GLU A 1067 -61.70 -106.42 -38.83
N ILE A 1068 -61.55 -105.21 -39.39
CA ILE A 1068 -62.06 -104.86 -40.72
C ILE A 1068 -61.27 -105.58 -41.83
N ALA A 1069 -59.93 -105.61 -41.74
CA ALA A 1069 -59.10 -106.29 -42.74
C ALA A 1069 -59.32 -107.82 -42.74
N GLU A 1070 -59.46 -108.43 -41.56
CA GLU A 1070 -59.76 -109.86 -41.41
C GLU A 1070 -61.18 -110.20 -41.90
N PHE A 1071 -62.14 -109.29 -41.72
CA PHE A 1071 -63.47 -109.43 -42.32
C PHE A 1071 -63.39 -109.45 -43.86
N GLN A 1072 -62.66 -108.51 -44.46
CA GLN A 1072 -62.48 -108.43 -45.92
C GLN A 1072 -61.77 -109.68 -46.48
N ARG A 1073 -60.69 -110.14 -45.83
CA ARG A 1073 -60.00 -111.39 -46.21
C ARG A 1073 -60.95 -112.58 -46.22
N ALA A 1074 -61.77 -112.72 -45.18
CA ALA A 1074 -62.74 -113.81 -45.08
C ALA A 1074 -63.84 -113.71 -46.16
N GLU A 1075 -64.32 -112.51 -46.47
CA GLU A 1075 -65.32 -112.28 -47.52
C GLU A 1075 -64.79 -112.61 -48.93
N GLU A 1076 -63.55 -112.23 -49.24
CA GLU A 1076 -62.93 -112.47 -50.54
C GLU A 1076 -62.62 -113.97 -50.77
N GLU A 1077 -62.09 -114.66 -49.76
CA GLU A 1077 -61.93 -116.12 -49.78
C GLU A 1077 -63.29 -116.85 -49.88
N ASN A 1078 -64.35 -116.31 -49.29
CA ASN A 1078 -65.70 -116.87 -49.42
C ASN A 1078 -66.28 -116.71 -50.83
N ASN A 1079 -66.06 -115.57 -51.48
CA ASN A 1079 -66.44 -115.37 -52.89
C ASN A 1079 -65.68 -116.35 -53.80
N ARG A 1080 -64.38 -116.53 -53.58
CA ARG A 1080 -63.55 -117.50 -54.31
C ARG A 1080 -64.04 -118.95 -54.14
N ARG A 1081 -64.47 -119.32 -52.93
CA ARG A 1081 -65.07 -120.63 -52.63
C ARG A 1081 -66.44 -120.82 -53.28
N LYS A 1082 -67.26 -119.76 -53.35
CA LYS A 1082 -68.57 -119.78 -54.02
C LYS A 1082 -68.45 -120.08 -55.52
N GLU A 1083 -67.49 -119.46 -56.21
CA GLU A 1083 -67.20 -119.75 -57.62
C GLU A 1083 -66.70 -121.19 -57.82
N ALA A 1084 -65.79 -121.66 -56.96
CA ALA A 1084 -65.29 -123.04 -57.00
C ALA A 1084 -66.40 -124.09 -56.75
N LEU A 1085 -67.36 -123.79 -55.86
CA LEU A 1085 -68.54 -124.63 -55.63
C LEU A 1085 -69.44 -124.72 -56.87
N GLN A 1086 -69.60 -123.62 -57.58
CA GLN A 1086 -70.42 -123.54 -58.79
C GLN A 1086 -69.80 -124.39 -59.91
N LYS A 1087 -68.48 -124.30 -60.11
CA LYS A 1087 -67.74 -125.11 -61.08
C LYS A 1087 -67.74 -126.61 -60.75
N ALA A 1088 -67.52 -126.96 -59.47
CA ALA A 1088 -67.59 -128.35 -59.01
C ALA A 1088 -68.99 -128.96 -59.13
N THR A 1089 -70.04 -128.13 -59.10
CA THR A 1089 -71.43 -128.53 -59.35
C THR A 1089 -71.65 -128.89 -60.82
N GLU A 1090 -71.15 -128.07 -61.75
CA GLU A 1090 -71.26 -128.32 -63.19
C GLU A 1090 -70.51 -129.61 -63.61
N GLU A 1091 -69.29 -129.82 -63.08
CA GLU A 1091 -68.52 -131.05 -63.34
C GLU A 1091 -69.24 -132.31 -62.81
N TYR A 1092 -69.89 -132.23 -61.64
CA TYR A 1092 -70.68 -133.34 -61.10
C TYR A 1092 -71.91 -133.66 -61.97
N LEU A 1093 -72.64 -132.64 -62.43
CA LEU A 1093 -73.78 -132.80 -63.33
C LEU A 1093 -73.33 -133.38 -64.69
N ALA A 1094 -72.20 -132.93 -65.24
CA ALA A 1094 -71.65 -133.45 -66.49
C ALA A 1094 -71.28 -134.94 -66.39
N GLN A 1095 -70.68 -135.39 -65.27
CA GLN A 1095 -70.38 -136.80 -65.04
C GLN A 1095 -71.64 -137.68 -64.90
N LEU A 1096 -72.75 -137.12 -64.39
CA LEU A 1096 -74.05 -137.80 -64.36
C LEU A 1096 -74.63 -137.96 -65.78
N PHE A 1097 -74.57 -136.91 -66.61
CA PHE A 1097 -75.03 -136.98 -68.00
C PHE A 1097 -74.27 -138.02 -68.84
N GLU A 1098 -72.94 -138.09 -68.73
CA GLU A 1098 -72.13 -139.12 -69.39
C GLU A 1098 -72.54 -140.54 -68.97
N LYS A 1099 -72.72 -140.79 -67.67
CA LYS A 1099 -73.14 -142.11 -67.16
C LYS A 1099 -74.54 -142.53 -67.63
N GLN A 1100 -75.46 -141.59 -67.86
CA GLN A 1100 -76.79 -141.91 -68.38
C GLN A 1100 -76.78 -142.27 -69.88
N LYS A 1101 -75.89 -141.66 -70.66
CA LYS A 1101 -75.79 -141.84 -72.13
C LYS A 1101 -75.42 -143.27 -72.53
N ALA A 1102 -74.68 -144.00 -71.69
CA ALA A 1102 -74.27 -145.38 -71.92
C ALA A 1102 -75.38 -146.44 -71.71
N SER A 1103 -76.55 -146.07 -71.14
CA SER A 1103 -77.56 -147.02 -70.67
C SER A 1103 -78.74 -147.28 -71.63
N GLY A 1104 -78.78 -146.63 -72.79
CA GLY A 1104 -79.71 -147.01 -73.89
C GLY A 1104 -81.22 -146.89 -73.60
N LYS A 1105 -81.66 -146.08 -72.63
CA LYS A 1105 -83.08 -145.86 -72.32
C LYS A 1105 -83.55 -144.44 -72.72
N PRO A 1106 -84.83 -144.25 -73.12
CA PRO A 1106 -85.39 -142.93 -73.41
C PRO A 1106 -85.36 -141.98 -72.19
N HIS A 1107 -85.32 -140.68 -72.47
CA HIS A 1107 -85.10 -139.64 -71.46
C HIS A 1107 -86.33 -139.40 -70.58
N ALA A 1108 -86.12 -139.36 -69.27
CA ALA A 1108 -86.97 -138.65 -68.31
C ALA A 1108 -86.06 -137.80 -67.43
N VAL A 1109 -86.19 -136.47 -67.55
CA VAL A 1109 -85.40 -135.52 -66.74
C VAL A 1109 -85.89 -135.59 -65.30
N VAL A 1110 -85.00 -135.97 -64.38
CA VAL A 1110 -85.23 -135.89 -62.94
C VAL A 1110 -84.31 -134.81 -62.40
N ASP A 1111 -84.91 -133.79 -61.78
CA ASP A 1111 -84.20 -132.76 -61.04
C ASP A 1111 -83.52 -133.40 -59.81
N GLN A 1112 -82.18 -133.38 -59.74
CA GLN A 1112 -81.42 -134.08 -58.69
C GLN A 1112 -80.57 -133.10 -57.87
N THR A 1113 -80.84 -133.09 -56.57
CA THR A 1113 -80.16 -132.23 -55.58
C THR A 1113 -78.68 -132.59 -55.44
N ILE A 1114 -77.82 -131.58 -55.50
CA ILE A 1114 -76.35 -131.72 -55.43
C ILE A 1114 -75.91 -132.35 -54.08
N PRO A 1115 -74.98 -133.33 -54.05
CA PRO A 1115 -74.52 -133.97 -52.82
C PRO A 1115 -73.95 -133.02 -51.75
N LYS A 1116 -74.20 -133.35 -50.48
CA LYS A 1116 -73.73 -132.56 -49.33
C LYS A 1116 -72.20 -132.57 -49.18
N GLU A 1117 -71.52 -133.57 -49.73
CA GLU A 1117 -70.06 -133.67 -49.80
C GLU A 1117 -69.44 -132.54 -50.63
N ILE A 1118 -70.11 -132.11 -51.71
CA ILE A 1118 -69.63 -131.02 -52.57
C ILE A 1118 -69.81 -129.67 -51.88
N THR A 1119 -71.00 -129.42 -51.29
CA THR A 1119 -71.28 -128.16 -50.58
C THR A 1119 -70.48 -127.98 -49.28
N ARG A 1120 -70.11 -129.06 -48.58
CA ARG A 1120 -69.22 -128.98 -47.40
C ARG A 1120 -67.79 -128.53 -47.72
N ARG A 1121 -67.24 -128.90 -48.89
CA ARG A 1121 -65.84 -128.59 -49.27
C ARG A 1121 -65.59 -127.09 -49.46
N TYR A 1122 -66.64 -126.32 -49.75
CA TYR A 1122 -66.57 -124.90 -50.08
C TYR A 1122 -67.38 -124.02 -49.10
N ALA A 1123 -67.52 -124.48 -47.85
CA ALA A 1123 -68.27 -123.74 -46.83
C ALA A 1123 -67.61 -122.38 -46.51
N PRO A 1124 -68.40 -121.32 -46.21
CA PRO A 1124 -67.87 -120.01 -45.85
C PRO A 1124 -67.04 -120.03 -44.57
N VAL A 1125 -65.84 -119.44 -44.65
CA VAL A 1125 -64.95 -119.10 -43.53
C VAL A 1125 -65.54 -117.91 -42.77
N LYS A 1126 -65.38 -117.90 -41.45
CA LYS A 1126 -65.71 -116.75 -40.60
C LYS A 1126 -64.44 -115.97 -40.23
N PRO A 1127 -64.50 -114.64 -40.06
CA PRO A 1127 -63.37 -113.84 -39.62
C PRO A 1127 -62.83 -114.34 -38.26
N GLU A 1128 -61.52 -114.36 -38.11
CA GLU A 1128 -60.85 -114.74 -36.86
C GLU A 1128 -60.85 -113.61 -35.81
N LYS A 1129 -60.71 -113.96 -34.52
CA LYS A 1129 -60.75 -112.99 -33.42
C LYS A 1129 -59.39 -112.29 -33.28
N VAL A 1130 -59.32 -111.02 -33.67
CA VAL A 1130 -58.13 -110.19 -33.53
C VAL A 1130 -57.80 -109.92 -32.05
N VAL A 1131 -56.52 -110.10 -31.70
CA VAL A 1131 -55.94 -109.77 -30.40
C VAL A 1131 -54.71 -108.90 -30.65
N ILE A 1132 -54.64 -107.73 -30.01
CA ILE A 1132 -53.44 -106.88 -30.07
C ILE A 1132 -52.48 -107.32 -28.97
N ASP A 1133 -51.35 -107.87 -29.37
CA ASP A 1133 -50.24 -108.17 -28.47
C ASP A 1133 -49.32 -106.95 -28.25
N LYS A 1134 -48.44 -107.08 -27.26
CA LYS A 1134 -47.48 -106.04 -26.89
C LYS A 1134 -46.40 -105.80 -27.95
N THR A 1135 -46.09 -106.80 -28.78
CA THR A 1135 -45.07 -106.69 -29.83
C THR A 1135 -45.57 -105.85 -31.00
N MET A 1136 -46.83 -105.97 -31.41
CA MET A 1136 -47.46 -105.10 -32.40
C MET A 1136 -47.49 -103.63 -31.97
N LEU A 1137 -47.79 -103.36 -30.70
CA LEU A 1137 -47.71 -102.00 -30.15
C LEU A 1137 -46.27 -101.46 -30.09
N GLN A 1138 -45.29 -102.31 -29.78
CA GLN A 1138 -43.86 -101.94 -29.82
C GLN A 1138 -43.34 -101.72 -31.26
N GLU A 1139 -43.92 -102.39 -32.25
CA GLU A 1139 -43.60 -102.17 -33.66
C GLU A 1139 -44.20 -100.85 -34.15
N LEU A 1140 -45.47 -100.55 -33.82
CA LEU A 1140 -46.07 -99.24 -34.09
C LEU A 1140 -45.27 -98.09 -33.47
N ALA A 1141 -44.77 -98.25 -32.24
CA ALA A 1141 -43.90 -97.26 -31.59
C ALA A 1141 -42.57 -97.06 -32.34
N ARG A 1142 -41.97 -98.14 -32.87
CA ARG A 1142 -40.74 -98.08 -33.68
C ARG A 1142 -40.99 -97.44 -35.03
N GLU A 1143 -42.05 -97.83 -35.74
CA GLU A 1143 -42.40 -97.28 -37.04
C GLU A 1143 -42.77 -95.80 -36.97
N ARG A 1144 -43.50 -95.35 -35.94
CA ARG A 1144 -43.73 -93.91 -35.72
C ARG A 1144 -42.43 -93.14 -35.49
N ALA A 1145 -41.51 -93.68 -34.68
CA ALA A 1145 -40.20 -93.05 -34.48
C ALA A 1145 -39.36 -93.00 -35.77
N ARG A 1146 -39.42 -94.06 -36.59
CA ARG A 1146 -38.79 -94.13 -37.92
C ARG A 1146 -39.36 -93.08 -38.87
N VAL A 1147 -40.69 -92.95 -38.95
CA VAL A 1147 -41.37 -91.93 -39.77
C VAL A 1147 -40.93 -90.52 -39.37
N VAL A 1148 -40.84 -90.21 -38.07
CA VAL A 1148 -40.33 -88.89 -37.64
C VAL A 1148 -38.86 -88.69 -38.00
N ALA A 1149 -38.01 -89.72 -37.85
CA ALA A 1149 -36.60 -89.63 -38.20
C ALA A 1149 -36.38 -89.45 -39.71
N GLU A 1150 -37.16 -90.14 -40.54
CA GLU A 1150 -37.17 -89.99 -42.00
C GLU A 1150 -37.68 -88.62 -42.43
N LEU A 1151 -38.71 -88.07 -41.78
CA LEU A 1151 -39.18 -86.70 -42.06
C LEU A 1151 -38.13 -85.64 -41.72
N PHE A 1152 -37.46 -85.75 -40.57
CA PHE A 1152 -36.39 -84.81 -40.20
C PHE A 1152 -35.18 -84.87 -41.15
N THR A 1153 -34.80 -86.06 -41.64
CA THR A 1153 -33.63 -86.24 -42.51
C THR A 1153 -33.92 -86.02 -43.99
N GLN A 1154 -35.04 -86.55 -44.52
CA GLN A 1154 -35.36 -86.50 -45.95
C GLN A 1154 -36.16 -85.25 -46.33
N SER A 1155 -37.24 -84.94 -45.61
CA SER A 1155 -38.15 -83.84 -45.97
C SER A 1155 -37.70 -82.48 -45.44
N LEU A 1156 -36.92 -82.48 -44.36
CA LEU A 1156 -36.53 -81.28 -43.60
C LEU A 1156 -35.00 -81.03 -43.60
N SER A 1157 -34.26 -81.84 -44.37
CA SER A 1157 -32.84 -81.67 -44.70
C SER A 1157 -31.86 -81.54 -43.51
N LEU A 1158 -32.16 -82.18 -42.37
CA LEU A 1158 -31.21 -82.27 -41.25
C LEU A 1158 -30.17 -83.36 -41.47
N ALA A 1159 -28.92 -83.07 -41.12
CA ALA A 1159 -27.81 -84.02 -41.21
C ALA A 1159 -28.08 -85.28 -40.34
N PRO A 1160 -27.83 -86.51 -40.85
CA PRO A 1160 -28.16 -87.74 -40.13
C PRO A 1160 -27.55 -87.86 -38.74
N GLU A 1161 -26.32 -87.38 -38.51
CA GLU A 1161 -25.70 -87.40 -37.17
C GLU A 1161 -26.45 -86.57 -36.11
N ARG A 1162 -27.34 -85.64 -36.53
CA ARG A 1162 -28.13 -84.78 -35.66
C ARG A 1162 -29.47 -85.40 -35.24
N VAL A 1163 -29.84 -86.56 -35.81
CA VAL A 1163 -31.12 -87.23 -35.56
C VAL A 1163 -30.85 -88.63 -35.02
N SER A 1164 -31.24 -88.87 -33.77
CA SER A 1164 -31.07 -90.18 -33.13
C SER A 1164 -32.41 -90.77 -32.69
N VAL A 1165 -32.56 -92.09 -32.78
CA VAL A 1165 -33.76 -92.80 -32.32
C VAL A 1165 -33.43 -93.56 -31.04
N SER A 1166 -34.19 -93.29 -29.98
CA SER A 1166 -34.05 -93.98 -28.70
C SER A 1166 -34.37 -95.46 -28.83
N LYS A 1167 -33.46 -96.33 -28.36
CA LYS A 1167 -33.73 -97.78 -28.21
C LYS A 1167 -34.79 -98.08 -27.14
N LYS A 1168 -35.09 -97.12 -26.28
CA LYS A 1168 -36.11 -97.25 -25.21
C LYS A 1168 -37.44 -96.72 -25.74
N LEU A 1169 -38.41 -97.62 -25.91
CA LEU A 1169 -39.78 -97.29 -26.31
C LEU A 1169 -40.64 -97.03 -25.07
N THR A 1170 -41.60 -96.10 -25.19
CA THR A 1170 -42.55 -95.78 -24.13
C THR A 1170 -43.92 -96.37 -24.46
N LEU A 1171 -44.45 -97.23 -23.59
CA LEU A 1171 -45.84 -97.68 -23.68
C LEU A 1171 -46.62 -97.01 -22.56
N ASN A 1172 -47.49 -96.07 -22.90
CA ASN A 1172 -48.30 -95.36 -21.92
C ASN A 1172 -49.60 -96.14 -21.61
N ASN A 1173 -50.08 -96.02 -20.38
CA ASN A 1173 -51.32 -96.65 -19.90
C ASN A 1173 -52.18 -95.66 -19.09
N ASN A 1174 -51.89 -94.36 -19.19
CA ASN A 1174 -52.47 -93.32 -18.35
C ASN A 1174 -53.59 -92.57 -19.09
N LYS A 1175 -54.84 -92.80 -18.66
CA LYS A 1175 -56.05 -92.24 -19.29
C LYS A 1175 -56.16 -90.71 -19.26
N GLU A 1176 -55.35 -90.02 -18.46
CA GLU A 1176 -55.37 -88.56 -18.34
C GLU A 1176 -54.51 -87.86 -19.42
N ILE A 1177 -53.67 -88.59 -20.16
CA ILE A 1177 -52.83 -88.04 -21.23
C ILE A 1177 -53.44 -88.41 -22.58
N GLN A 1178 -54.17 -87.49 -23.20
CA GLN A 1178 -54.62 -87.66 -24.59
C GLN A 1178 -53.40 -87.68 -25.51
N GLY A 1179 -53.25 -88.73 -26.32
CA GLY A 1179 -52.39 -88.71 -27.50
C GLY A 1179 -51.33 -89.80 -27.57
N ASN A 1180 -51.56 -90.70 -28.50
CA ASN A 1180 -50.59 -91.45 -29.32
C ASN A 1180 -49.49 -90.53 -29.91
N ARG A 1181 -48.39 -90.40 -29.18
CA ARG A 1181 -47.33 -89.41 -29.45
C ARG A 1181 -45.97 -90.04 -29.73
N VAL A 1182 -45.07 -89.29 -30.35
CA VAL A 1182 -43.62 -89.55 -30.37
C VAL A 1182 -42.94 -88.38 -29.67
N PHE A 1183 -42.11 -88.65 -28.66
CA PHE A 1183 -41.51 -87.61 -27.82
C PHE A 1183 -40.13 -87.18 -28.33
N PHE A 1184 -39.77 -85.93 -28.06
CA PHE A 1184 -38.51 -85.31 -28.45
C PHE A 1184 -37.65 -84.95 -27.25
N THR A 1185 -36.34 -85.02 -27.42
CA THR A 1185 -35.38 -84.50 -26.45
C THR A 1185 -34.22 -83.88 -27.21
N ILE A 1186 -33.99 -82.58 -27.00
CA ILE A 1186 -32.86 -81.87 -27.59
C ILE A 1186 -31.58 -82.32 -26.87
N ASN A 1187 -30.54 -82.63 -27.63
CA ASN A 1187 -29.21 -82.98 -27.15
C ASN A 1187 -28.16 -82.15 -27.88
N THR A 1188 -26.95 -82.03 -27.34
CA THR A 1188 -25.82 -81.45 -28.07
C THR A 1188 -25.25 -82.47 -29.05
N VAL A 1189 -24.89 -82.03 -30.26
CA VAL A 1189 -24.10 -82.86 -31.18
C VAL A 1189 -22.66 -82.88 -30.66
N GLU A 1190 -22.11 -84.05 -30.36
CA GLU A 1190 -20.68 -84.16 -30.06
C GLU A 1190 -19.90 -83.83 -31.33
N SER A 1191 -19.14 -82.74 -31.32
CA SER A 1191 -18.26 -82.36 -32.43
C SER A 1191 -17.22 -83.46 -32.64
N THR A 1192 -17.36 -84.23 -33.72
CA THR A 1192 -16.39 -85.22 -34.17
C THR A 1192 -15.24 -84.56 -34.93
N SER A 1193 -14.59 -83.58 -34.30
CA SER A 1193 -13.39 -82.90 -34.82
C SER A 1193 -12.13 -83.41 -34.12
N GLY A 1194 -11.34 -84.23 -34.84
CA GLY A 1194 -9.92 -84.42 -34.55
C GLY A 1194 -9.54 -85.67 -33.75
N LYS A 1195 -8.69 -86.50 -34.36
CA LYS A 1195 -7.61 -87.23 -33.67
C LYS A 1195 -6.41 -86.32 -33.53
#